data_AF-A0A2E8FI35-F1
#
_entry.id   AF-A0A2E8FI35-F1
#
_cell.length_a   1.000
_cell.length_b   1.000
_cell.length_c   1.000
_cell.angle_alpha   90.00
_cell.angle_beta   90.00
_cell.angle_gamma   90.00
#
_symmetry.space_group_name_H-M   'P 1'
#
loop_
_entity.id
_entity.type
_entity.pdbx_description
1 polymer ?
#
loop_
_entity_poly.entity_id
_entity_poly.type
_entity_poly.pdbx_seq_one_letter_code
_entity_poly.pdbx_strand_id
1 'polypeptide(L)'
;MGIGCRTGGWFRDGRTPETAWNWLGMIVVMAVTATWLSVVSAQEKVSQGQEREERPAGRFVAKVYKDGDGTHKYQVFLPAGYDANRRYPVIMYLHGADECGRDGIKPTQIGLGPYVRARAAEFPFLVVFPQCETTRGRRFLERWQAGSPDGQRALKILDEVEKDYSVDRSREILTGWSMGGYGTWSLAIAHPERWAAVVPVAGGGDVTKVAAVRETPVWVIHGPGDRTVYPEQSRRMVDALKRAGGLVRYDEPRDETHSVWQRAYDSAVLEKWLLDPRQPLPEKSVALVARGTRLPVDLSPFVPVAHIGGAAYLRIGTEVLDAIAGAIPSAIPKDIISGTLEPLVFKDVEGKKKYYEATLDNISYTGEIQEVSLETQADASLRARLALRNLTVKFGRTVIDRVKLDDRKVNGRREYFEKDRDRKFSTGLTEIRVAHERPVMLEIVVRPTIKDRRARLSLVKSSFSIDEDQFVVVGPNKSAIEASGLFKGLKQNRVYDEIVNGLSAQRGLFEEKVRDVVPMLLEEMEAKLDFADSSDLFRSLWPLPVFQPRVRIWPEALTVEKSGISVAIGMTVAAADPEKAPRKPRELTLVKDLINQIPRTGNMRIGFAPALLQPLTSLLIESGVARVDVRDTPEELVRELGSRSRLVKVIPALAALPATTDVRTELVLTRSIAVIPSDDSPLASRAPMKFRFSVPGLELAVSTRESREGPNWQPLASFAVTLEHMATMQLLPPEKGERRLKVGFAAPPKITVVGRWAKGVSVADRSLHDDVFHRQFDRAWRAFAGKALEATVAVSDFQFGDVSLPLFDIGWASPMMYVEFGLASRTKAASRKVGQAGFERPVPKASDSGRSRPAGSVAPAEFSRRRGLPGTRSRKTRRSREERRP
;
A
#
# COMPACT_ATOMS: atom_id res chain seq x y z
N MET A 1 34.75 6.36 -21.43
CA MET A 1 33.52 7.04 -21.89
C MET A 1 32.33 6.39 -21.20
N GLY A 2 31.26 7.13 -20.93
CA GLY A 2 30.19 6.71 -20.01
C GLY A 2 29.49 5.41 -20.41
N ILE A 3 29.53 4.41 -19.53
CA ILE A 3 28.80 3.14 -19.65
C ILE A 3 27.68 3.17 -18.61
N GLY A 4 26.44 3.32 -19.08
CA GLY A 4 25.27 3.32 -18.20
C GLY A 4 24.88 1.89 -17.81
N CYS A 5 25.44 1.36 -16.73
CA CYS A 5 24.93 0.14 -16.10
C CYS A 5 23.47 0.34 -15.68
N ARG A 6 22.58 -0.53 -16.18
CA ARG A 6 21.19 -0.64 -15.71
C ARG A 6 21.01 -1.94 -14.94
N THR A 7 21.32 -1.90 -13.65
CA THR A 7 20.97 -2.94 -12.68
C THR A 7 19.55 -2.68 -12.13
N GLY A 8 18.77 -3.72 -11.80
CA GLY A 8 17.40 -3.48 -11.30
C GLY A 8 16.42 -4.65 -11.16
N GLY A 9 16.85 -5.87 -10.81
CA GLY A 9 15.95 -6.99 -10.55
C GLY A 9 16.07 -7.50 -9.11
N TRP A 10 15.25 -6.99 -8.18
CA TRP A 10 15.31 -7.31 -6.74
C TRP A 10 13.95 -7.18 -6.03
N PHE A 11 13.56 -8.25 -5.34
CA PHE A 11 12.49 -8.49 -4.35
C PHE A 11 11.00 -8.33 -4.66
N ARG A 12 10.35 -9.47 -4.36
CA ARG A 12 8.94 -9.62 -4.01
C ARG A 12 8.79 -10.82 -3.06
N ASP A 13 8.66 -10.54 -1.77
CA ASP A 13 7.75 -11.26 -0.86
C ASP A 13 7.50 -10.33 0.34
N GLY A 14 6.34 -10.27 0.98
CA GLY A 14 5.27 -11.27 1.04
C GLY A 14 4.64 -11.32 2.44
N ARG A 15 5.28 -10.68 3.43
CA ARG A 15 4.75 -10.47 4.79
C ARG A 15 4.74 -8.97 5.09
N THR A 16 3.55 -8.37 5.14
CA THR A 16 3.39 -6.97 5.54
C THR A 16 3.36 -6.86 7.08
N PRO A 17 4.12 -5.92 7.69
CA PRO A 17 3.89 -5.50 9.06
C PRO A 17 2.72 -4.49 9.09
N GLU A 18 1.52 -4.93 8.69
CA GLU A 18 0.27 -4.15 8.82
C GLU A 18 -0.20 -4.04 10.29
N THR A 19 0.43 -4.80 11.18
CA THR A 19 0.15 -4.86 12.62
C THR A 19 0.12 -3.48 13.28
N ALA A 20 1.07 -2.59 12.96
CA ALA A 20 1.26 -1.30 13.62
C ALA A 20 0.00 -0.42 13.72
N TRP A 21 -0.74 -0.31 12.61
CA TRP A 21 -1.85 0.62 12.48
C TRP A 21 -3.19 -0.02 12.81
N ASN A 22 -3.35 -1.31 12.49
CA ASN A 22 -4.54 -2.09 12.86
C ASN A 22 -4.82 -2.01 14.37
N TRP A 23 -3.78 -1.98 15.22
CA TRP A 23 -3.93 -1.82 16.67
C TRP A 23 -4.43 -0.44 17.12
N LEU A 24 -3.95 0.67 16.54
CA LEU A 24 -4.46 2.00 16.93
C LEU A 24 -5.92 2.15 16.59
N GLY A 25 -6.25 1.61 15.43
CA GLY A 25 -7.60 1.50 15.00
C GLY A 25 -8.44 0.83 16.05
N MET A 26 -8.12 -0.44 16.30
CA MET A 26 -8.70 -1.26 17.35
C MET A 26 -8.86 -0.55 18.70
N ILE A 27 -7.99 0.38 19.12
CA ILE A 27 -8.15 1.00 20.45
C ILE A 27 -9.29 2.04 20.51
N VAL A 28 -9.50 2.83 19.45
CA VAL A 28 -10.68 3.72 19.34
C VAL A 28 -11.94 2.93 18.97
N VAL A 29 -11.73 1.87 18.21
CA VAL A 29 -12.74 0.98 17.63
C VAL A 29 -13.31 0.04 18.67
N MET A 30 -12.53 -0.52 19.57
CA MET A 30 -12.99 -1.44 20.62
C MET A 30 -13.77 -0.72 21.73
N ALA A 31 -13.72 0.62 21.75
CA ALA A 31 -14.66 1.45 22.48
C ALA A 31 -16.04 1.59 21.79
N VAL A 32 -16.19 1.08 20.55
CA VAL A 32 -17.35 1.33 19.69
C VAL A 32 -17.87 0.12 18.88
N THR A 33 -17.08 -0.92 18.65
CA THR A 33 -17.37 -1.99 17.68
C THR A 33 -17.30 -3.41 18.26
N ALA A 34 -17.19 -3.56 19.59
CA ALA A 34 -16.96 -4.85 20.23
C ALA A 34 -18.12 -5.87 20.03
N THR A 35 -19.30 -5.41 19.60
CA THR A 35 -20.37 -6.29 19.09
C THR A 35 -20.00 -7.03 17.81
N TRP A 36 -19.30 -6.38 16.86
CA TRP A 36 -19.29 -6.88 15.48
C TRP A 36 -18.55 -8.22 15.34
N LEU A 37 -17.40 -8.38 16.01
CA LEU A 37 -16.66 -9.65 16.05
C LEU A 37 -17.42 -10.76 16.80
N SER A 38 -18.25 -10.41 17.78
CA SER A 38 -19.07 -11.36 18.54
C SER A 38 -20.34 -11.78 17.79
N VAL A 39 -20.89 -10.92 16.93
CA VAL A 39 -22.07 -11.23 16.10
C VAL A 39 -21.68 -12.00 14.83
N VAL A 40 -20.56 -11.63 14.19
CA VAL A 40 -20.05 -12.36 13.00
C VAL A 40 -19.70 -13.81 13.35
N SER A 41 -19.06 -14.06 14.50
CA SER A 41 -18.75 -15.42 14.97
C SER A 41 -19.98 -16.21 15.47
N ALA A 42 -21.07 -15.53 15.84
CA ALA A 42 -22.34 -16.18 16.19
C ALA A 42 -23.20 -16.52 14.96
N GLN A 43 -23.14 -15.72 13.88
CA GLN A 43 -23.95 -15.95 12.67
C GLN A 43 -23.52 -17.18 11.85
N GLU A 44 -22.25 -17.60 11.90
CA GLU A 44 -21.80 -18.85 11.24
C GLU A 44 -22.53 -20.11 11.74
N LYS A 45 -23.13 -20.08 12.95
CA LYS A 45 -23.84 -21.24 13.52
C LYS A 45 -25.37 -21.15 13.52
N VAL A 46 -25.96 -19.99 13.22
CA VAL A 46 -27.43 -19.80 13.21
C VAL A 46 -27.97 -19.64 11.78
N SER A 47 -27.13 -19.32 10.80
CA SER A 47 -27.54 -19.08 9.41
C SER A 47 -27.81 -20.35 8.59
N GLN A 48 -27.88 -21.54 9.22
CA GLN A 48 -28.33 -22.79 8.59
C GLN A 48 -29.83 -23.09 8.82
N GLY A 49 -30.62 -22.09 9.21
CA GLY A 49 -31.99 -22.31 9.72
C GLY A 49 -33.05 -21.30 9.26
N GLN A 50 -32.92 -20.66 8.10
CA GLN A 50 -34.07 -19.98 7.45
C GLN A 50 -33.80 -19.72 5.97
N GLU A 51 -34.48 -20.48 5.10
CA GLU A 51 -34.49 -20.24 3.65
C GLU A 51 -35.23 -18.93 3.33
N ARG A 52 -34.46 -17.88 3.04
CA ARG A 52 -34.85 -16.96 1.97
C ARG A 52 -34.31 -17.55 0.67
N GLU A 53 -35.12 -17.59 -0.38
CA GLU A 53 -34.61 -17.88 -1.73
C GLU A 53 -33.59 -16.80 -2.13
N GLU A 54 -32.30 -17.07 -1.92
CA GLU A 54 -31.23 -16.28 -2.50
C GLU A 54 -31.29 -16.47 -4.01
N ARG A 55 -31.60 -15.38 -4.74
CA ARG A 55 -31.44 -15.37 -6.20
C ARG A 55 -29.96 -15.69 -6.48
N PRO A 56 -29.65 -16.70 -7.31
CA PRO A 56 -28.27 -17.08 -7.57
C PRO A 56 -27.51 -15.88 -8.17
N ALA A 57 -26.42 -15.49 -7.54
CA ALA A 57 -25.55 -14.41 -7.99
C ALA A 57 -24.24 -14.99 -8.55
N GLY A 58 -23.70 -14.34 -9.59
CA GLY A 58 -22.37 -14.65 -10.09
C GLY A 58 -21.29 -14.30 -9.06
N ARG A 59 -20.14 -14.97 -9.12
CA ARG A 59 -19.10 -14.90 -8.09
C ARG A 59 -17.70 -14.85 -8.68
N PHE A 60 -16.83 -14.08 -8.05
CA PHE A 60 -15.39 -14.13 -8.29
C PHE A 60 -14.77 -15.27 -7.48
N VAL A 61 -13.91 -16.05 -8.12
CA VAL A 61 -13.19 -17.18 -7.54
C VAL A 61 -11.70 -16.91 -7.67
N ALA A 62 -11.02 -16.76 -6.54
CA ALA A 62 -9.57 -16.66 -6.50
C ALA A 62 -8.95 -18.01 -6.89
N LYS A 63 -8.06 -17.99 -7.87
CA LYS A 63 -7.40 -19.18 -8.41
C LYS A 63 -5.89 -18.97 -8.48
N VAL A 64 -5.18 -20.09 -8.59
CA VAL A 64 -3.72 -20.14 -8.59
C VAL A 64 -3.27 -21.04 -9.74
N TYR A 65 -2.39 -20.52 -10.57
CA TYR A 65 -1.64 -21.25 -11.58
C TYR A 65 -0.19 -21.42 -11.10
N LYS A 66 0.48 -22.50 -11.50
CA LYS A 66 1.86 -22.78 -11.11
C LYS A 66 2.70 -23.13 -12.34
N ASP A 67 3.84 -22.48 -12.48
CA ASP A 67 4.83 -22.76 -13.52
C ASP A 67 6.26 -22.71 -12.93
N GLY A 68 7.29 -22.71 -13.79
CA GLY A 68 8.70 -22.69 -13.36
C GLY A 68 9.12 -21.42 -12.61
N ASP A 69 8.40 -20.31 -12.81
CA ASP A 69 8.61 -19.03 -12.10
C ASP A 69 7.85 -18.96 -10.77
N GLY A 70 7.10 -20.02 -10.41
CA GLY A 70 6.46 -20.19 -9.11
C GLY A 70 4.93 -20.17 -9.14
N THR A 71 4.33 -19.29 -8.35
CA THR A 71 2.90 -19.29 -8.03
C THR A 71 2.23 -17.99 -8.46
N HIS A 72 1.22 -18.09 -9.30
CA HIS A 72 0.60 -16.96 -10.01
C HIS A 72 -0.89 -16.87 -9.68
N LYS A 73 -1.32 -15.76 -9.08
CA LYS A 73 -2.70 -15.55 -8.64
C LYS A 73 -3.52 -14.89 -9.74
N TYR A 74 -4.72 -15.41 -9.98
CA TYR A 74 -5.68 -14.86 -10.94
C TYR A 74 -7.11 -14.98 -10.40
N GLN A 75 -8.08 -14.33 -11.06
CA GLN A 75 -9.49 -14.45 -10.72
C GLN A 75 -10.28 -15.04 -11.88
N VAL A 76 -11.29 -15.83 -11.55
CA VAL A 76 -12.33 -16.28 -12.49
C VAL A 76 -13.67 -15.76 -12.00
N PHE A 77 -14.37 -14.98 -12.80
CA PHE A 77 -15.79 -14.72 -12.56
C PHE A 77 -16.62 -15.85 -13.17
N LEU A 78 -17.50 -16.44 -12.36
CA LEU A 78 -18.52 -17.39 -12.79
C LEU A 78 -19.89 -16.70 -12.82
N PRO A 79 -20.66 -16.83 -13.92
CA PRO A 79 -21.97 -16.21 -14.03
C PRO A 79 -22.97 -16.80 -13.04
N ALA A 80 -24.05 -16.06 -12.77
CA ALA A 80 -25.17 -16.52 -11.96
C ALA A 80 -25.71 -17.86 -12.47
N GLY A 81 -25.84 -18.84 -11.57
CA GLY A 81 -26.30 -20.19 -11.94
C GLY A 81 -25.35 -20.94 -12.88
N TYR A 82 -24.03 -20.80 -12.71
CA TYR A 82 -23.05 -21.61 -13.42
C TYR A 82 -23.25 -23.13 -13.18
N ASP A 83 -23.44 -23.88 -14.27
CA ASP A 83 -23.60 -25.34 -14.29
C ASP A 83 -22.54 -25.97 -15.20
N ALA A 84 -21.76 -26.93 -14.70
CA ALA A 84 -20.72 -27.60 -15.48
C ALA A 84 -21.25 -28.34 -16.73
N ASN A 85 -22.54 -28.71 -16.76
CA ASN A 85 -23.17 -29.37 -17.91
C ASN A 85 -23.47 -28.40 -19.07
N ARG A 86 -23.45 -27.08 -18.83
CA ARG A 86 -23.70 -26.04 -19.83
C ARG A 86 -22.41 -25.36 -20.27
N ARG A 87 -22.24 -25.15 -21.58
CA ARG A 87 -21.09 -24.44 -22.16
C ARG A 87 -21.29 -22.92 -22.14
N TYR A 88 -20.39 -22.19 -21.49
CA TYR A 88 -20.44 -20.72 -21.34
C TYR A 88 -19.44 -20.01 -22.27
N PRO A 89 -19.80 -18.84 -22.85
CA PRO A 89 -18.83 -17.99 -23.53
C PRO A 89 -17.83 -17.44 -22.51
N VAL A 90 -16.56 -17.29 -22.91
CA VAL A 90 -15.48 -16.84 -22.02
C VAL A 90 -14.84 -15.57 -22.52
N ILE A 91 -14.59 -14.63 -21.60
CA ILE A 91 -13.79 -13.43 -21.86
C ILE A 91 -12.43 -13.59 -21.17
N MET A 92 -11.37 -13.52 -21.96
CA MET A 92 -10.01 -13.32 -21.50
C MET A 92 -9.73 -11.81 -21.43
N TYR A 93 -9.56 -11.29 -20.21
CA TYR A 93 -9.42 -9.86 -19.97
C TYR A 93 -7.99 -9.46 -19.58
N LEU A 94 -7.38 -8.55 -20.34
CA LEU A 94 -6.05 -8.00 -20.08
C LEU A 94 -6.17 -6.58 -19.48
N HIS A 95 -5.62 -6.40 -18.28
CA HIS A 95 -5.69 -5.15 -17.54
C HIS A 95 -4.64 -4.11 -17.99
N GLY A 96 -4.78 -2.87 -17.51
CA GLY A 96 -3.89 -1.72 -17.77
C GLY A 96 -2.60 -1.76 -16.95
N ALA A 97 -1.75 -0.74 -17.07
CA ALA A 97 -0.43 -0.77 -16.45
C ALA A 97 -0.46 -0.64 -14.90
N ASP A 98 -1.45 0.05 -14.35
CA ASP A 98 -1.54 0.34 -12.91
C ASP A 98 -2.01 -0.89 -12.09
N GLU A 99 -2.75 -1.80 -12.74
CA GLU A 99 -3.20 -3.06 -12.15
C GLU A 99 -2.11 -4.17 -12.09
N CYS A 100 -0.90 -3.91 -12.60
CA CYS A 100 0.25 -4.83 -12.46
C CYS A 100 0.55 -5.18 -10.98
N GLY A 101 0.92 -6.44 -10.76
CA GLY A 101 1.14 -6.99 -9.42
C GLY A 101 1.10 -8.52 -9.40
N ARG A 102 0.95 -9.11 -8.20
CA ARG A 102 0.61 -10.55 -8.02
C ARG A 102 -0.25 -10.76 -6.76
N ASP A 103 -1.06 -9.77 -6.44
CA ASP A 103 -2.08 -9.85 -5.38
C ASP A 103 -3.25 -10.76 -5.82
N GLY A 104 -3.49 -10.84 -7.14
CA GLY A 104 -4.60 -11.58 -7.73
C GLY A 104 -5.94 -10.88 -7.56
N ILE A 105 -5.97 -9.56 -7.34
CA ILE A 105 -7.20 -8.81 -7.02
C ILE A 105 -7.32 -7.56 -7.90
N LYS A 106 -6.25 -6.78 -8.07
CA LYS A 106 -6.23 -5.53 -8.87
C LYS A 106 -6.84 -5.63 -10.27
N PRO A 107 -6.66 -6.72 -11.05
CA PRO A 107 -7.30 -6.84 -12.36
C PRO A 107 -8.83 -6.76 -12.32
N THR A 108 -9.45 -6.98 -11.15
CA THR A 108 -10.90 -6.86 -10.93
C THR A 108 -11.36 -5.48 -10.45
N GLN A 109 -10.43 -4.56 -10.18
CA GLN A 109 -10.71 -3.24 -9.57
C GLN A 109 -10.82 -2.11 -10.59
N ILE A 110 -10.27 -2.25 -11.81
CA ILE A 110 -10.28 -1.25 -12.88
C ILE A 110 -10.60 -1.93 -14.23
N GLY A 111 -11.23 -1.21 -15.15
CA GLY A 111 -11.62 -1.72 -16.46
C GLY A 111 -12.89 -2.58 -16.40
N LEU A 112 -12.84 -3.83 -16.85
CA LEU A 112 -14.02 -4.69 -16.94
C LEU A 112 -14.54 -5.17 -15.57
N GLY A 113 -13.62 -5.46 -14.63
CA GLY A 113 -13.94 -6.08 -13.34
C GLY A 113 -15.03 -5.39 -12.50
N PRO A 114 -15.02 -4.05 -12.36
CA PRO A 114 -16.06 -3.32 -11.63
C PRO A 114 -17.47 -3.49 -12.21
N TYR A 115 -17.62 -3.52 -13.53
CA TYR A 115 -18.92 -3.71 -14.19
C TYR A 115 -19.43 -5.15 -14.06
N VAL A 116 -18.52 -6.13 -14.17
CA VAL A 116 -18.83 -7.54 -13.87
C VAL A 116 -19.32 -7.71 -12.42
N ARG A 117 -18.67 -7.04 -11.45
CA ARG A 117 -19.09 -7.07 -10.04
C ARG A 117 -20.42 -6.36 -9.81
N ALA A 118 -20.61 -5.16 -10.36
CA ALA A 118 -21.84 -4.39 -10.22
C ALA A 118 -23.05 -5.11 -10.84
N ARG A 119 -22.83 -5.95 -11.86
CA ARG A 119 -23.87 -6.70 -12.57
C ARG A 119 -23.76 -8.22 -12.37
N ALA A 120 -23.17 -8.67 -11.26
CA ALA A 120 -22.86 -10.09 -11.03
C ALA A 120 -24.09 -11.02 -11.10
N ALA A 121 -25.29 -10.53 -10.80
CA ALA A 121 -26.55 -11.30 -10.91
C ALA A 121 -27.00 -11.57 -12.37
N GLU A 122 -26.50 -10.82 -13.35
CA GLU A 122 -26.94 -10.87 -14.75
C GLU A 122 -25.79 -10.97 -15.77
N PHE A 123 -24.53 -10.80 -15.36
CA PHE A 123 -23.38 -10.83 -16.26
C PHE A 123 -23.18 -12.25 -16.83
N PRO A 124 -23.27 -12.46 -18.16
CA PRO A 124 -23.55 -13.78 -18.73
C PRO A 124 -22.32 -14.60 -19.12
N PHE A 125 -21.10 -14.07 -18.95
CA PHE A 125 -19.85 -14.72 -19.35
C PHE A 125 -19.12 -15.33 -18.16
N LEU A 126 -18.32 -16.37 -18.42
CA LEU A 126 -17.15 -16.65 -17.60
C LEU A 126 -16.07 -15.61 -17.94
N VAL A 127 -15.38 -15.04 -16.96
CA VAL A 127 -14.33 -14.04 -17.23
C VAL A 127 -13.04 -14.41 -16.51
N VAL A 128 -11.94 -14.46 -17.24
CA VAL A 128 -10.60 -14.77 -16.73
C VAL A 128 -9.81 -13.47 -16.60
N PHE A 129 -9.32 -13.23 -15.39
CA PHE A 129 -8.54 -12.05 -15.02
C PHE A 129 -7.12 -12.48 -14.59
N PRO A 130 -6.21 -12.77 -15.55
CA PRO A 130 -4.78 -12.91 -15.25
C PRO A 130 -4.23 -11.59 -14.70
N GLN A 131 -3.14 -11.65 -13.94
CA GLN A 131 -2.37 -10.46 -13.54
C GLN A 131 -1.00 -10.47 -14.22
N CYS A 132 -0.65 -9.37 -14.89
CA CYS A 132 0.69 -9.13 -15.40
C CYS A 132 1.62 -8.85 -14.21
N GLU A 133 2.58 -9.73 -14.02
CA GLU A 133 3.47 -9.76 -12.87
C GLU A 133 4.71 -8.87 -13.05
N THR A 134 5.04 -8.54 -14.31
CA THR A 134 6.09 -7.58 -14.65
C THR A 134 5.68 -6.16 -14.24
N THR A 135 6.20 -5.66 -13.13
CA THR A 135 6.00 -4.27 -12.68
C THR A 135 7.09 -3.30 -13.15
N ARG A 136 8.23 -3.81 -13.64
CA ARG A 136 9.44 -3.03 -13.97
C ARG A 136 9.65 -2.83 -15.49
N GLY A 137 10.67 -2.05 -15.84
CA GLY A 137 11.06 -1.77 -17.23
C GLY A 137 10.28 -0.65 -17.91
N ARG A 138 10.93 0.09 -18.83
CA ARG A 138 10.37 1.25 -19.54
C ARG A 138 9.39 0.91 -20.68
N ARG A 139 9.32 -0.36 -21.08
CA ARG A 139 8.47 -0.90 -22.16
C ARG A 139 7.19 -1.52 -21.59
N PHE A 140 6.48 -0.79 -20.71
CA PHE A 140 5.33 -1.36 -19.99
C PHE A 140 4.21 -1.80 -20.95
N LEU A 141 3.98 -1.08 -22.05
CA LEU A 141 3.03 -1.46 -23.11
C LEU A 141 3.35 -2.80 -23.80
N GLU A 142 4.58 -3.30 -23.68
CA GLU A 142 5.02 -4.56 -24.28
C GLU A 142 4.85 -5.76 -23.34
N ARG A 143 4.48 -5.55 -22.07
CA ARG A 143 4.43 -6.61 -21.04
C ARG A 143 3.41 -7.70 -21.34
N TRP A 144 2.29 -7.38 -21.99
CA TRP A 144 1.31 -8.36 -22.46
C TRP A 144 1.59 -8.88 -23.88
N GLN A 145 2.78 -8.69 -24.47
CA GLN A 145 3.06 -9.32 -25.77
C GLN A 145 3.02 -10.84 -25.68
N ALA A 146 2.57 -11.52 -26.74
CA ALA A 146 2.45 -12.98 -26.77
C ALA A 146 3.80 -13.71 -26.56
N GLY A 147 4.92 -13.05 -26.88
CA GLY A 147 6.28 -13.55 -26.63
C GLY A 147 6.82 -13.24 -25.22
N SER A 148 6.09 -12.52 -24.37
CA SER A 148 6.53 -12.20 -23.01
C SER A 148 6.15 -13.32 -22.01
N PRO A 149 6.82 -13.40 -20.84
CA PRO A 149 6.43 -14.35 -19.79
C PRO A 149 4.98 -14.17 -19.34
N ASP A 150 4.52 -12.93 -19.15
CA ASP A 150 3.15 -12.65 -18.71
C ASP A 150 2.12 -12.98 -19.81
N GLY A 151 2.41 -12.72 -21.09
CA GLY A 151 1.53 -13.07 -22.20
C GLY A 151 1.38 -14.59 -22.38
N GLN A 152 2.49 -15.33 -22.30
CA GLN A 152 2.47 -16.79 -22.33
C GLN A 152 1.74 -17.39 -21.12
N ARG A 153 2.00 -16.85 -19.92
CA ARG A 153 1.30 -17.26 -18.69
C ARG A 153 -0.19 -16.97 -18.75
N ALA A 154 -0.61 -15.85 -19.32
CA ALA A 154 -2.02 -15.52 -19.52
C ALA A 154 -2.73 -16.60 -20.36
N LEU A 155 -2.12 -17.00 -21.49
CA LEU A 155 -2.64 -18.08 -22.33
C LEU A 155 -2.69 -19.42 -21.58
N LYS A 156 -1.67 -19.74 -20.77
CA LYS A 156 -1.66 -20.96 -19.94
C LYS A 156 -2.70 -20.96 -18.81
N ILE A 157 -2.98 -19.80 -18.22
CA ILE A 157 -4.09 -19.63 -17.27
C ILE A 157 -5.43 -19.89 -17.95
N LEU A 158 -5.63 -19.40 -19.19
CA LEU A 158 -6.84 -19.69 -19.96
C LEU A 158 -6.95 -21.18 -20.33
N ASP A 159 -5.85 -21.81 -20.78
CA ASP A 159 -5.77 -23.25 -21.03
C ASP A 159 -6.16 -24.09 -19.79
N GLU A 160 -5.86 -23.61 -18.57
CA GLU A 160 -6.22 -24.27 -17.31
C GLU A 160 -7.70 -24.05 -16.95
N VAL A 161 -8.21 -22.83 -17.13
CA VAL A 161 -9.64 -22.52 -16.92
C VAL A 161 -10.54 -23.35 -17.83
N GLU A 162 -10.13 -23.64 -19.06
CA GLU A 162 -10.88 -24.51 -19.98
C GLU A 162 -10.93 -25.99 -19.57
N LYS A 163 -10.04 -26.44 -18.68
CA LYS A 163 -10.08 -27.78 -18.07
C LYS A 163 -10.99 -27.78 -16.84
N ASP A 164 -10.85 -26.75 -16.01
CA ASP A 164 -11.58 -26.60 -14.74
C ASP A 164 -13.05 -26.22 -14.91
N TYR A 165 -13.40 -25.58 -16.03
CA TYR A 165 -14.73 -25.00 -16.26
C TYR A 165 -15.28 -25.29 -17.66
N SER A 166 -16.62 -25.32 -17.77
CA SER A 166 -17.35 -25.67 -18.99
C SER A 166 -17.40 -24.49 -19.97
N VAL A 167 -16.26 -24.24 -20.60
CA VAL A 167 -16.05 -23.18 -21.59
C VAL A 167 -16.53 -23.64 -22.98
N ASP A 168 -17.19 -22.73 -23.70
CA ASP A 168 -17.43 -22.82 -25.15
C ASP A 168 -16.25 -22.20 -25.91
N ARG A 169 -15.31 -23.03 -26.37
CA ARG A 169 -14.15 -22.60 -27.16
C ARG A 169 -14.51 -21.85 -28.44
N SER A 170 -15.71 -22.08 -28.98
CA SER A 170 -16.18 -21.38 -30.19
C SER A 170 -16.70 -19.96 -29.91
N ARG A 171 -16.62 -19.53 -28.63
CA ARG A 171 -16.95 -18.18 -28.12
C ARG A 171 -15.89 -17.72 -27.09
N GLU A 172 -14.62 -17.98 -27.38
CA GLU A 172 -13.46 -17.37 -26.71
C GLU A 172 -13.26 -15.92 -27.19
N ILE A 173 -13.30 -14.96 -26.26
CA ILE A 173 -13.23 -13.53 -26.54
C ILE A 173 -11.96 -12.96 -25.90
N LEU A 174 -11.21 -12.14 -26.63
CA LEU A 174 -10.05 -11.41 -26.09
C LEU A 174 -10.35 -9.92 -26.00
N THR A 175 -10.15 -9.33 -24.82
CA THR A 175 -10.30 -7.88 -24.63
C THR A 175 -9.33 -7.34 -23.60
N GLY A 176 -9.06 -6.04 -23.65
CA GLY A 176 -8.18 -5.38 -22.70
C GLY A 176 -8.05 -3.90 -22.98
N TRP A 177 -7.62 -3.15 -21.96
CA TRP A 177 -7.53 -1.69 -22.04
C TRP A 177 -6.10 -1.16 -21.82
N SER A 178 -5.73 -0.06 -22.49
CA SER A 178 -4.41 0.57 -22.37
C SER A 178 -3.29 -0.45 -22.69
N MET A 179 -2.40 -0.75 -21.73
CA MET A 179 -1.43 -1.85 -21.82
C MET A 179 -2.07 -3.19 -22.23
N GLY A 180 -3.24 -3.52 -21.69
CA GLY A 180 -4.03 -4.70 -22.06
C GLY A 180 -4.63 -4.60 -23.47
N GLY A 181 -4.85 -3.39 -24.00
CA GLY A 181 -5.24 -3.16 -25.39
C GLY A 181 -4.09 -3.46 -26.38
N TYR A 182 -2.84 -3.16 -26.00
CA TYR A 182 -1.65 -3.62 -26.73
C TYR A 182 -1.48 -5.14 -26.65
N GLY A 183 -1.70 -5.72 -25.46
CA GLY A 183 -1.72 -7.17 -25.26
C GLY A 183 -2.75 -7.88 -26.13
N THR A 184 -3.96 -7.33 -26.20
CA THR A 184 -5.09 -7.85 -26.98
C THR A 184 -4.71 -7.98 -28.45
N TRP A 185 -4.12 -6.95 -29.04
CA TRP A 185 -3.58 -7.05 -30.40
C TRP A 185 -2.47 -8.09 -30.53
N SER A 186 -1.53 -8.16 -29.59
CA SER A 186 -0.39 -9.07 -29.68
C SER A 186 -0.78 -10.55 -29.56
N LEU A 187 -1.70 -10.90 -28.64
CA LEU A 187 -2.18 -12.26 -28.44
C LEU A 187 -3.11 -12.70 -29.57
N ALA A 188 -3.94 -11.79 -30.09
CA ALA A 188 -4.75 -12.06 -31.27
C ALA A 188 -3.88 -12.35 -32.51
N ILE A 189 -2.86 -11.54 -32.77
CA ILE A 189 -1.95 -11.74 -33.91
C ILE A 189 -1.11 -13.02 -33.79
N ALA A 190 -0.78 -13.47 -32.58
CA ALA A 190 0.01 -14.69 -32.36
C ALA A 190 -0.83 -15.98 -32.39
N HIS A 191 -2.12 -15.89 -32.07
CA HIS A 191 -3.06 -17.02 -32.01
C HIS A 191 -4.40 -16.66 -32.70
N PRO A 192 -4.39 -16.29 -33.99
CA PRO A 192 -5.57 -15.78 -34.68
C PRO A 192 -6.73 -16.80 -34.75
N GLU A 193 -6.41 -18.09 -34.73
CA GLU A 193 -7.37 -19.21 -34.74
C GLU A 193 -8.14 -19.40 -33.42
N ARG A 194 -7.67 -18.82 -32.31
CA ARG A 194 -8.25 -19.04 -30.97
C ARG A 194 -9.49 -18.18 -30.71
N TRP A 195 -9.55 -16.98 -31.29
CA TRP A 195 -10.48 -15.94 -30.84
C TRP A 195 -11.71 -15.83 -31.74
N ALA A 196 -12.89 -15.93 -31.14
CA ALA A 196 -14.16 -15.66 -31.81
C ALA A 196 -14.42 -14.16 -31.98
N ALA A 197 -13.89 -13.31 -31.08
CA ALA A 197 -13.90 -11.85 -31.19
C ALA A 197 -12.73 -11.21 -30.43
N VAL A 198 -12.31 -10.03 -30.90
CA VAL A 198 -11.19 -9.26 -30.32
C VAL A 198 -11.61 -7.80 -30.11
N VAL A 199 -11.46 -7.29 -28.88
CA VAL A 199 -11.89 -5.93 -28.50
C VAL A 199 -10.74 -5.18 -27.80
N PRO A 200 -9.85 -4.53 -28.57
CA PRO A 200 -8.75 -3.73 -28.02
C PRO A 200 -9.24 -2.31 -27.71
N VAL A 201 -9.15 -1.91 -26.43
CA VAL A 201 -9.58 -0.59 -25.94
C VAL A 201 -8.36 0.28 -25.63
N ALA A 202 -8.33 1.52 -26.13
CA ALA A 202 -7.25 2.49 -25.86
C ALA A 202 -5.81 1.94 -26.11
N GLY A 203 -5.63 1.13 -27.17
CA GLY A 203 -4.37 0.41 -27.45
C GLY A 203 -3.76 0.66 -28.84
N GLY A 204 -2.73 -0.12 -29.16
CA GLY A 204 -2.03 -0.15 -30.45
C GLY A 204 -1.33 -1.49 -30.70
N GLY A 205 -0.54 -1.61 -31.77
CA GLY A 205 0.14 -2.88 -32.07
C GLY A 205 1.06 -2.83 -33.30
N ASP A 206 1.48 -4.02 -33.74
CA ASP A 206 2.34 -4.21 -34.91
C ASP A 206 1.50 -4.26 -36.20
N VAL A 207 1.43 -3.12 -36.89
CA VAL A 207 0.70 -2.98 -38.17
C VAL A 207 1.22 -3.90 -39.28
N THR A 208 2.45 -4.44 -39.18
CA THR A 208 3.02 -5.32 -40.21
C THR A 208 2.48 -6.75 -40.12
N LYS A 209 1.91 -7.13 -38.97
CA LYS A 209 1.42 -8.49 -38.69
C LYS A 209 -0.10 -8.59 -38.55
N VAL A 210 -0.81 -7.45 -38.52
CA VAL A 210 -2.27 -7.41 -38.28
C VAL A 210 -3.09 -8.19 -39.31
N ALA A 211 -2.55 -8.48 -40.50
CA ALA A 211 -3.19 -9.32 -41.51
C ALA A 211 -3.48 -10.76 -41.00
N ALA A 212 -2.78 -11.23 -39.96
CA ALA A 212 -3.04 -12.53 -39.34
C ALA A 212 -4.47 -12.66 -38.76
N VAL A 213 -5.07 -11.56 -38.29
CA VAL A 213 -6.41 -11.54 -37.66
C VAL A 213 -7.51 -11.04 -38.60
N ARG A 214 -7.31 -11.11 -39.92
CA ARG A 214 -8.28 -10.57 -40.90
C ARG A 214 -9.64 -11.28 -40.86
N GLU A 215 -9.65 -12.58 -40.60
CA GLU A 215 -10.86 -13.40 -40.51
C GLU A 215 -11.56 -13.24 -39.14
N THR A 216 -10.89 -12.66 -38.14
CA THR A 216 -11.39 -12.48 -36.79
C THR A 216 -12.21 -11.18 -36.69
N PRO A 217 -13.44 -11.20 -36.16
CA PRO A 217 -14.19 -9.98 -35.90
C PRO A 217 -13.51 -9.09 -34.83
N VAL A 218 -13.10 -7.88 -35.21
CA VAL A 218 -12.42 -6.91 -34.32
C VAL A 218 -13.27 -5.66 -34.11
N TRP A 219 -13.53 -5.28 -32.86
CA TRP A 219 -14.15 -3.99 -32.51
C TRP A 219 -13.19 -3.14 -31.67
N VAL A 220 -12.59 -2.14 -32.32
CA VAL A 220 -11.59 -1.24 -31.72
C VAL A 220 -12.31 -0.03 -31.11
N ILE A 221 -11.94 0.37 -29.88
CA ILE A 221 -12.56 1.50 -29.16
C ILE A 221 -11.47 2.42 -28.60
N HIS A 222 -11.55 3.73 -28.84
CA HIS A 222 -10.56 4.71 -28.35
C HIS A 222 -11.20 6.07 -28.03
N GLY A 223 -10.71 6.80 -27.04
CA GLY A 223 -11.18 8.16 -26.75
C GLY A 223 -10.45 9.20 -27.61
N PRO A 224 -11.13 10.12 -28.32
CA PRO A 224 -10.50 11.12 -29.19
C PRO A 224 -9.59 12.10 -28.42
N GLY A 225 -9.84 12.28 -27.12
CA GLY A 225 -9.06 13.12 -26.22
C GLY A 225 -7.95 12.37 -25.47
N ASP A 226 -7.65 11.12 -25.79
CA ASP A 226 -6.58 10.36 -25.13
C ASP A 226 -5.20 10.98 -25.40
N ARG A 227 -4.43 11.16 -24.31
CA ARG A 227 -3.06 11.72 -24.29
C ARG A 227 -2.05 10.78 -23.61
N THR A 228 -2.51 9.64 -23.10
CA THR A 228 -1.67 8.57 -22.52
C THR A 228 -1.32 7.56 -23.60
N VAL A 229 -2.34 7.11 -24.36
CA VAL A 229 -2.16 6.38 -25.61
C VAL A 229 -2.81 7.22 -26.70
N TYR A 230 -2.03 7.68 -27.67
CA TYR A 230 -2.57 8.54 -28.73
C TYR A 230 -3.52 7.75 -29.66
N PRO A 231 -4.72 8.27 -30.01
CA PRO A 231 -5.70 7.57 -30.86
C PRO A 231 -5.16 7.09 -32.21
N GLU A 232 -4.15 7.80 -32.73
CA GLU A 232 -3.37 7.43 -33.91
C GLU A 232 -2.84 5.98 -33.85
N GLN A 233 -2.58 5.43 -32.67
CA GLN A 233 -2.15 4.04 -32.48
C GLN A 233 -3.23 3.04 -32.90
N SER A 234 -4.48 3.27 -32.49
CA SER A 234 -5.61 2.44 -32.92
C SER A 234 -6.01 2.71 -34.36
N ARG A 235 -6.03 3.98 -34.81
CA ARG A 235 -6.32 4.33 -36.21
C ARG A 235 -5.37 3.61 -37.18
N ARG A 236 -4.06 3.59 -36.90
CA ARG A 236 -3.06 2.87 -37.70
C ARG A 236 -3.31 1.37 -37.79
N MET A 237 -3.71 0.73 -36.68
CA MET A 237 -4.06 -0.70 -36.66
C MET A 237 -5.33 -0.99 -37.48
N VAL A 238 -6.38 -0.18 -37.29
CA VAL A 238 -7.64 -0.28 -38.04
C VAL A 238 -7.40 -0.11 -39.54
N ASP A 239 -6.63 0.89 -39.96
CA ASP A 239 -6.32 1.14 -41.36
C ASP A 239 -5.49 0.01 -41.99
N ALA A 240 -4.55 -0.57 -41.24
CA ALA A 240 -3.76 -1.71 -41.68
C ALA A 240 -4.62 -2.99 -41.82
N LEU A 241 -5.53 -3.24 -40.87
CA LEU A 241 -6.45 -4.38 -40.92
C LEU A 241 -7.47 -4.25 -42.06
N LYS A 242 -8.02 -3.05 -42.31
CA LYS A 242 -8.86 -2.75 -43.48
C LYS A 242 -8.13 -3.00 -44.80
N ARG A 243 -6.86 -2.57 -44.93
CA ARG A 243 -6.03 -2.84 -46.11
C ARG A 243 -5.75 -4.33 -46.31
N ALA A 244 -5.76 -5.13 -45.25
CA ALA A 244 -5.65 -6.58 -45.31
C ALA A 244 -7.00 -7.30 -45.59
N GLY A 245 -8.09 -6.55 -45.81
CA GLY A 245 -9.44 -7.09 -46.03
C GLY A 245 -10.16 -7.55 -44.75
N GLY A 246 -9.68 -7.15 -43.58
CA GLY A 246 -10.15 -7.70 -42.30
C GLY A 246 -11.46 -7.13 -41.76
N LEU A 247 -12.15 -7.95 -40.97
CA LEU A 247 -13.42 -7.64 -40.32
C LEU A 247 -13.23 -6.69 -39.13
N VAL A 248 -13.27 -5.37 -39.36
CA VAL A 248 -13.00 -4.37 -38.30
C VAL A 248 -14.00 -3.21 -38.20
N ARG A 249 -14.50 -2.99 -36.98
CA ARG A 249 -15.22 -1.78 -36.56
C ARG A 249 -14.30 -0.90 -35.71
N TYR A 250 -14.45 0.42 -35.84
CA TYR A 250 -13.74 1.39 -35.01
C TYR A 250 -14.68 2.48 -34.52
N ASP A 251 -14.79 2.60 -33.20
CA ASP A 251 -15.54 3.66 -32.53
C ASP A 251 -14.59 4.60 -31.80
N GLU A 252 -14.80 5.90 -32.03
CA GLU A 252 -14.08 6.99 -31.37
C GLU A 252 -15.11 7.94 -30.72
N PRO A 253 -15.67 7.58 -29.54
CA PRO A 253 -16.82 8.28 -28.98
C PRO A 253 -16.48 9.70 -28.56
N ARG A 254 -17.35 10.68 -28.88
CA ARG A 254 -17.11 12.09 -28.53
C ARG A 254 -16.95 12.27 -27.02
N ASP A 255 -16.09 13.23 -26.69
CA ASP A 255 -15.78 13.71 -25.33
C ASP A 255 -15.10 12.67 -24.41
N GLU A 256 -14.65 11.53 -24.96
CA GLU A 256 -13.88 10.51 -24.24
C GLU A 256 -12.36 10.75 -24.26
N THR A 257 -11.70 10.25 -23.21
CA THR A 257 -10.24 10.33 -22.99
C THR A 257 -9.65 8.92 -22.74
N HIS A 258 -8.54 8.78 -22.01
CA HIS A 258 -7.96 7.48 -21.66
C HIS A 258 -8.94 6.57 -20.88
N SER A 259 -9.93 7.16 -20.21
CA SER A 259 -10.96 6.45 -19.44
C SER A 259 -12.10 5.85 -20.29
N VAL A 260 -12.01 5.86 -21.62
CA VAL A 260 -13.03 5.32 -22.56
C VAL A 260 -13.46 3.87 -22.27
N TRP A 261 -12.62 3.11 -21.55
CA TRP A 261 -12.94 1.77 -21.06
C TRP A 261 -14.23 1.72 -20.21
N GLN A 262 -14.58 2.82 -19.52
CA GLN A 262 -15.83 2.93 -18.77
C GLN A 262 -17.04 2.81 -19.70
N ARG A 263 -17.04 3.59 -20.79
CA ARG A 263 -18.10 3.54 -21.82
C ARG A 263 -18.12 2.22 -22.57
N ALA A 264 -16.94 1.63 -22.83
CA ALA A 264 -16.83 0.34 -23.52
C ALA A 264 -17.43 -0.81 -22.68
N TYR A 265 -16.91 -1.04 -21.47
CA TYR A 265 -17.30 -2.18 -20.65
C TYR A 265 -18.68 -2.03 -19.99
N ASP A 266 -19.20 -0.80 -19.87
CA ASP A 266 -20.59 -0.57 -19.50
C ASP A 266 -21.58 -0.57 -20.68
N SER A 267 -21.16 -0.91 -21.91
CA SER A 267 -22.09 -0.87 -23.06
C SER A 267 -22.93 -2.14 -23.22
N ALA A 268 -24.26 -1.95 -23.28
CA ALA A 268 -25.21 -3.02 -23.59
C ALA A 268 -25.08 -3.55 -25.03
N VAL A 269 -24.66 -2.70 -25.97
CA VAL A 269 -24.49 -3.09 -27.38
C VAL A 269 -23.27 -4.01 -27.53
N LEU A 270 -22.15 -3.64 -26.90
CA LEU A 270 -20.92 -4.44 -26.93
C LEU A 270 -21.16 -5.81 -26.27
N GLU A 271 -21.79 -5.84 -25.09
CA GLU A 271 -22.16 -7.09 -24.41
C GLU A 271 -23.04 -8.00 -25.27
N LYS A 272 -24.06 -7.44 -25.92
CA LYS A 272 -24.97 -8.20 -26.78
C LYS A 272 -24.24 -8.81 -27.98
N TRP A 273 -23.32 -8.07 -28.60
CA TRP A 273 -22.52 -8.59 -29.70
C TRP A 273 -21.53 -9.67 -29.24
N LEU A 274 -20.88 -9.49 -28.09
CA LEU A 274 -19.97 -10.49 -27.52
C LEU A 274 -20.64 -11.82 -27.16
N LEU A 275 -21.95 -11.86 -26.94
CA LEU A 275 -22.68 -13.13 -26.71
C LEU A 275 -22.76 -14.02 -27.96
N ASP A 276 -22.74 -13.41 -29.15
CA ASP A 276 -22.77 -14.10 -30.45
C ASP A 276 -21.89 -13.35 -31.48
N PRO A 277 -20.55 -13.45 -31.36
CA PRO A 277 -19.61 -12.69 -32.18
C PRO A 277 -19.57 -13.13 -33.66
N ARG A 278 -20.33 -14.18 -34.02
CA ARG A 278 -20.53 -14.63 -35.41
C ARG A 278 -21.48 -13.72 -36.18
N GLN A 279 -22.30 -12.92 -35.48
CA GLN A 279 -23.11 -11.90 -36.12
C GLN A 279 -22.21 -10.80 -36.70
N PRO A 280 -22.58 -10.21 -37.86
CA PRO A 280 -21.86 -9.09 -38.43
C PRO A 280 -21.60 -7.99 -37.38
N LEU A 281 -20.41 -7.39 -37.44
CA LEU A 281 -20.07 -6.23 -36.62
C LEU A 281 -21.19 -5.18 -36.74
N PRO A 282 -21.74 -4.65 -35.63
CA PRO A 282 -22.89 -3.76 -35.71
C PRO A 282 -22.60 -2.53 -36.58
N GLU A 283 -23.62 -2.01 -37.26
CA GLU A 283 -23.46 -0.84 -38.12
C GLU A 283 -22.98 0.40 -37.35
N LYS A 284 -22.25 1.29 -38.03
CA LYS A 284 -21.76 2.57 -37.47
C LYS A 284 -22.89 3.50 -36.96
N SER A 285 -24.12 3.27 -37.40
CA SER A 285 -25.35 3.91 -36.91
C SER A 285 -25.66 3.56 -35.44
N VAL A 286 -25.27 2.37 -34.98
CA VAL A 286 -25.48 1.91 -33.60
C VAL A 286 -24.44 2.54 -32.68
N ALA A 287 -24.87 3.42 -31.78
CA ALA A 287 -23.98 4.13 -30.87
C ALA A 287 -23.48 3.26 -29.71
N LEU A 288 -22.18 3.35 -29.40
CA LEU A 288 -21.58 2.79 -28.19
C LEU A 288 -21.93 3.68 -26.98
N VAL A 289 -23.00 3.35 -26.27
CA VAL A 289 -23.50 4.07 -25.09
C VAL A 289 -23.35 3.21 -23.84
N ALA A 290 -22.99 3.83 -22.72
CA ALA A 290 -22.92 3.20 -21.39
C ALA A 290 -24.32 3.04 -20.77
N ARG A 291 -24.55 2.01 -19.94
CA ARG A 291 -25.80 1.85 -19.19
C ARG A 291 -25.97 2.88 -18.06
N GLY A 292 -24.87 3.45 -17.57
CA GLY A 292 -24.86 4.23 -16.33
C GLY A 292 -24.81 3.34 -15.09
N THR A 293 -24.15 2.18 -15.18
CA THR A 293 -24.06 1.22 -14.06
C THR A 293 -23.35 1.86 -12.86
N ARG A 294 -24.09 2.03 -11.75
CA ARG A 294 -23.53 2.56 -10.52
C ARG A 294 -22.56 1.56 -9.89
N LEU A 295 -21.28 1.92 -9.87
CA LEU A 295 -20.25 1.09 -9.25
C LEU A 295 -20.36 1.08 -7.71
N PRO A 296 -19.97 -0.03 -7.06
CA PRO A 296 -19.71 -0.08 -5.62
C PRO A 296 -18.74 1.03 -5.15
N VAL A 297 -18.97 1.58 -3.95
CA VAL A 297 -18.25 2.75 -3.41
C VAL A 297 -16.73 2.52 -3.27
N ASP A 298 -16.33 1.26 -3.05
CA ASP A 298 -14.93 0.81 -3.02
C ASP A 298 -14.23 0.88 -4.38
N LEU A 299 -14.98 0.81 -5.48
CA LEU A 299 -14.49 0.84 -6.86
C LEU A 299 -14.66 2.20 -7.56
N SER A 300 -15.41 3.14 -6.97
CA SER A 300 -15.50 4.52 -7.45
C SER A 300 -14.12 5.24 -7.42
N PRO A 301 -13.85 6.21 -8.31
CA PRO A 301 -12.61 6.97 -8.28
C PRO A 301 -12.42 7.72 -6.95
N PHE A 302 -11.18 7.81 -6.46
CA PHE A 302 -10.84 8.57 -5.26
C PHE A 302 -10.69 10.05 -5.63
N VAL A 303 -11.77 10.84 -5.48
CA VAL A 303 -11.77 12.29 -5.74
C VAL A 303 -11.73 13.04 -4.40
N PRO A 304 -10.63 13.75 -4.06
CA PRO A 304 -10.50 14.43 -2.77
C PRO A 304 -11.55 15.53 -2.54
N VAL A 305 -12.20 15.53 -1.37
CA VAL A 305 -13.08 16.61 -0.89
C VAL A 305 -12.42 17.47 0.18
N ALA A 306 -11.52 16.88 0.99
CA ALA A 306 -10.79 17.59 2.04
C ALA A 306 -9.41 16.98 2.28
N HIS A 307 -8.50 17.82 2.75
CA HIS A 307 -7.21 17.47 3.36
C HIS A 307 -7.25 17.95 4.81
N ILE A 308 -6.80 17.11 5.75
CA ILE A 308 -6.89 17.33 7.20
C ILE A 308 -5.51 17.11 7.80
N GLY A 309 -4.82 18.20 8.15
CA GLY A 309 -3.55 18.17 8.89
C GLY A 309 -3.73 17.99 10.40
N GLY A 310 -2.69 17.54 11.08
CA GLY A 310 -2.66 17.30 12.52
C GLY A 310 -3.58 16.15 12.97
N ALA A 311 -3.82 15.16 12.12
CA ALA A 311 -4.80 14.10 12.40
C ALA A 311 -4.24 12.98 13.28
N ALA A 312 -2.97 12.62 13.09
CA ALA A 312 -2.28 11.60 13.87
C ALA A 312 -0.78 11.88 13.98
N TYR A 313 -0.08 11.13 14.83
CA TYR A 313 1.38 11.09 14.86
C TYR A 313 1.90 9.69 15.17
N LEU A 314 3.12 9.40 14.70
CA LEU A 314 3.94 8.27 15.09
C LEU A 314 5.22 8.78 15.74
N ARG A 315 5.58 8.20 16.90
CA ARG A 315 6.80 8.43 17.64
C ARG A 315 7.52 7.09 17.81
N ILE A 316 8.77 7.00 17.40
CA ILE A 316 9.65 5.85 17.63
C ILE A 316 10.84 6.34 18.45
N GLY A 317 10.87 6.03 19.75
CA GLY A 317 12.01 6.34 20.60
C GLY A 317 13.21 5.42 20.33
N THR A 318 14.40 5.80 20.84
CA THR A 318 15.67 5.08 20.59
C THR A 318 15.64 3.61 21.00
N GLU A 319 15.02 3.25 22.13
CA GLU A 319 14.99 1.86 22.60
C GLU A 319 14.27 0.93 21.61
N VAL A 320 13.19 1.42 21.00
CA VAL A 320 12.47 0.70 19.94
C VAL A 320 13.24 0.75 18.62
N LEU A 321 13.90 1.86 18.29
CA LEU A 321 14.71 1.98 17.07
C LEU A 321 15.88 0.98 17.08
N ASP A 322 16.55 0.82 18.22
CA ASP A 322 17.64 -0.14 18.44
C ASP A 322 17.13 -1.59 18.33
N ALA A 323 15.97 -1.89 18.94
CA ALA A 323 15.35 -3.21 18.86
C ALA A 323 14.94 -3.57 17.41
N ILE A 324 14.30 -2.63 16.70
CA ILE A 324 13.97 -2.77 15.28
C ILE A 324 15.24 -3.02 14.46
N ALA A 325 16.30 -2.23 14.69
CA ALA A 325 17.57 -2.40 13.97
C ALA A 325 18.18 -3.80 14.17
N GLY A 326 18.20 -4.29 15.42
CA GLY A 326 18.66 -5.64 15.75
C GLY A 326 17.86 -6.78 15.11
N ALA A 327 16.59 -6.55 14.73
CA ALA A 327 15.74 -7.52 14.05
C ALA A 327 15.81 -7.47 12.51
N ILE A 328 16.42 -6.43 11.92
CA ILE A 328 16.56 -6.33 10.45
C ILE A 328 17.28 -7.55 9.83
N PRO A 329 18.39 -8.07 10.39
CA PRO A 329 19.07 -9.25 9.85
C PRO A 329 18.20 -10.50 9.68
N SER A 330 17.29 -10.79 10.63
CA SER A 330 16.38 -11.95 10.54
C SER A 330 15.12 -11.66 9.72
N ALA A 331 14.71 -10.39 9.63
CA ALA A 331 13.57 -9.96 8.83
C ALA A 331 13.86 -9.86 7.31
N ILE A 332 15.13 -9.75 6.91
CA ILE A 332 15.54 -9.68 5.50
C ILE A 332 15.66 -11.09 4.90
N PRO A 333 14.91 -11.42 3.82
CA PRO A 333 15.07 -12.68 3.08
C PRO A 333 16.51 -12.90 2.56
N LYS A 334 17.02 -14.14 2.58
CA LYS A 334 18.42 -14.45 2.20
C LYS A 334 18.74 -14.19 0.72
N ASP A 335 17.72 -14.25 -0.12
CA ASP A 335 17.75 -13.84 -1.51
C ASP A 335 18.04 -12.33 -1.66
N ILE A 336 17.78 -11.47 -0.67
CA ILE A 336 18.10 -10.01 -0.75
C ILE A 336 19.57 -9.70 -1.04
N ILE A 337 20.43 -10.62 -0.64
CA ILE A 337 21.88 -10.50 -0.66
C ILE A 337 22.52 -11.65 -1.44
N SER A 338 21.74 -12.35 -2.29
CA SER A 338 22.24 -13.39 -3.20
C SER A 338 21.49 -13.47 -4.52
N GLY A 339 22.18 -13.76 -5.62
CA GLY A 339 21.55 -13.89 -6.94
C GLY A 339 22.54 -14.02 -8.10
N THR A 340 22.09 -13.70 -9.31
CA THR A 340 22.88 -13.77 -10.55
C THR A 340 22.90 -12.43 -11.29
N LEU A 341 23.95 -12.18 -12.07
CA LEU A 341 24.13 -10.98 -12.88
C LEU A 341 24.32 -11.37 -14.36
N GLU A 342 23.95 -10.45 -15.27
CA GLU A 342 24.23 -10.60 -16.71
C GLU A 342 25.75 -10.66 -16.98
N PRO A 343 26.17 -11.34 -18.06
CA PRO A 343 27.58 -11.37 -18.45
C PRO A 343 28.20 -9.99 -18.64
N LEU A 344 29.43 -9.80 -18.14
CA LEU A 344 30.19 -8.57 -18.31
C LEU A 344 31.17 -8.72 -19.48
N VAL A 345 31.04 -7.86 -20.49
CA VAL A 345 31.91 -7.85 -21.68
C VAL A 345 32.77 -6.59 -21.70
N PHE A 346 34.09 -6.78 -21.70
CA PHE A 346 35.10 -5.73 -21.80
C PHE A 346 35.77 -5.80 -23.17
N LYS A 347 36.06 -4.65 -23.77
CA LYS A 347 36.77 -4.56 -25.07
C LYS A 347 37.99 -3.67 -24.94
N ASP A 348 39.17 -4.20 -25.30
CA ASP A 348 40.42 -3.44 -25.37
C ASP A 348 40.97 -3.44 -26.81
N VAL A 349 41.37 -2.27 -27.31
CA VAL A 349 41.56 -2.03 -28.75
C VAL A 349 43.03 -2.12 -29.16
N GLU A 350 43.38 -3.21 -29.84
CA GLU A 350 44.72 -3.43 -30.40
C GLU A 350 44.83 -2.85 -31.83
N GLY A 351 44.85 -1.51 -31.92
CA GLY A 351 44.96 -0.78 -33.18
C GLY A 351 43.67 -0.70 -34.00
N LYS A 352 43.76 -0.27 -35.27
CA LYS A 352 42.57 0.14 -36.07
C LYS A 352 41.66 -1.00 -36.58
N LYS A 353 42.08 -2.27 -36.48
CA LYS A 353 41.37 -3.42 -37.08
C LYS A 353 41.29 -4.65 -36.15
N LYS A 354 41.63 -4.53 -34.87
CA LYS A 354 41.59 -5.65 -33.92
C LYS A 354 41.24 -5.16 -32.52
N TYR A 355 40.62 -6.01 -31.73
CA TYR A 355 40.41 -5.80 -30.30
C TYR A 355 40.38 -7.16 -29.57
N TYR A 356 40.66 -7.15 -28.28
CA TYR A 356 40.39 -8.28 -27.39
C TYR A 356 39.05 -8.06 -26.71
N GLU A 357 38.24 -9.12 -26.65
CA GLU A 357 36.97 -9.14 -25.95
C GLU A 357 37.09 -10.12 -24.77
N ALA A 358 36.91 -9.62 -23.55
CA ALA A 358 36.90 -10.43 -22.35
C ALA A 358 35.46 -10.51 -21.82
N THR A 359 34.92 -11.73 -21.71
CA THR A 359 33.56 -12.00 -21.23
C THR A 359 33.63 -12.76 -19.90
N LEU A 360 33.00 -12.22 -18.87
CA LEU A 360 32.72 -12.89 -17.60
C LEU A 360 31.28 -13.42 -17.65
N ASP A 361 31.12 -14.74 -17.72
CA ASP A 361 29.83 -15.44 -17.80
C ASP A 361 29.46 -16.11 -16.46
N ASN A 362 28.18 -16.43 -16.31
CA ASN A 362 27.61 -17.12 -15.13
C ASN A 362 28.00 -16.43 -13.82
N ILE A 363 27.80 -15.10 -13.77
CA ILE A 363 28.11 -14.30 -12.61
C ILE A 363 27.04 -14.52 -11.55
N SER A 364 27.44 -14.93 -10.35
CA SER A 364 26.56 -15.03 -9.19
C SER A 364 27.17 -14.37 -7.96
N TYR A 365 26.35 -14.00 -7.00
CA TYR A 365 26.83 -13.48 -5.73
C TYR A 365 26.00 -13.97 -4.55
N THR A 366 26.61 -13.92 -3.37
CA THR A 366 26.01 -14.23 -2.07
C THR A 366 26.57 -13.31 -1.00
N GLY A 367 25.89 -13.18 0.13
CA GLY A 367 26.29 -12.33 1.24
C GLY A 367 25.38 -12.50 2.45
N GLU A 368 25.79 -11.95 3.58
CA GLU A 368 25.02 -11.95 4.83
C GLU A 368 25.06 -10.55 5.46
N ILE A 369 23.93 -10.07 5.97
CA ILE A 369 23.89 -8.90 6.86
C ILE A 369 23.99 -9.47 8.27
N GLN A 370 25.12 -9.25 8.94
CA GLN A 370 25.37 -9.77 10.29
C GLN A 370 24.65 -8.92 11.36
N GLU A 371 24.64 -7.61 11.18
CA GLU A 371 24.11 -6.65 12.16
C GLU A 371 23.67 -5.35 11.45
N VAL A 372 22.65 -4.69 11.98
CA VAL A 372 22.26 -3.33 11.58
C VAL A 372 22.11 -2.46 12.84
N SER A 373 22.65 -1.25 12.79
CA SER A 373 22.44 -0.22 13.82
C SER A 373 21.90 1.07 13.19
N LEU A 374 21.05 1.78 13.94
CA LEU A 374 20.38 3.01 13.53
C LEU A 374 20.60 4.12 14.57
N GLU A 375 21.43 5.11 14.26
CA GLU A 375 21.78 6.22 15.16
C GLU A 375 21.10 7.53 14.70
N THR A 376 20.31 8.15 15.58
CA THR A 376 19.81 9.52 15.38
C THR A 376 20.90 10.55 15.72
N GLN A 377 21.08 11.55 14.86
CA GLN A 377 22.14 12.56 15.02
C GLN A 377 21.61 13.93 15.46
N ALA A 378 22.52 14.77 15.95
CA ALA A 378 22.20 16.12 16.42
C ALA A 378 21.82 17.11 15.29
N ASP A 379 22.15 16.79 14.04
CA ASP A 379 21.86 17.59 12.83
C ASP A 379 20.57 17.13 12.10
N ALA A 380 19.71 16.40 12.81
CA ALA A 380 18.51 15.73 12.30
C ALA A 380 18.76 14.73 11.15
N SER A 381 20.00 14.19 11.03
CA SER A 381 20.26 13.02 10.19
C SER A 381 20.05 11.70 10.95
N LEU A 382 19.79 10.64 10.18
CA LEU A 382 19.76 9.25 10.64
C LEU A 382 20.93 8.53 9.97
N ARG A 383 21.79 7.89 10.77
CA ARG A 383 22.85 7.01 10.29
C ARG A 383 22.40 5.56 10.43
N ALA A 384 22.36 4.85 9.32
CA ALA A 384 22.34 3.39 9.31
C ALA A 384 23.77 2.86 9.13
N ARG A 385 24.15 1.83 9.89
CA ARG A 385 25.33 1.02 9.59
C ARG A 385 24.92 -0.43 9.42
N LEU A 386 25.30 -1.03 8.28
CA LEU A 386 25.06 -2.42 7.96
C LEU A 386 26.40 -3.16 7.98
N ALA A 387 26.51 -4.18 8.83
CA ALA A 387 27.67 -5.06 8.90
C ALA A 387 27.48 -6.20 7.88
N LEU A 388 28.25 -6.16 6.79
CA LEU A 388 28.17 -7.17 5.72
C LEU A 388 29.26 -8.22 5.90
N ARG A 389 28.90 -9.50 5.76
CA ARG A 389 29.78 -10.65 5.92
C ARG A 389 29.61 -11.63 4.76
N ASN A 390 30.61 -12.50 4.55
CA ASN A 390 30.56 -13.65 3.62
C ASN A 390 30.18 -13.24 2.18
N LEU A 391 30.50 -12.00 1.81
CA LEU A 391 30.25 -11.42 0.50
C LEU A 391 31.10 -12.18 -0.52
N THR A 392 30.46 -12.89 -1.44
CA THR A 392 31.14 -13.68 -2.46
C THR A 392 30.59 -13.31 -3.83
N VAL A 393 31.45 -13.04 -4.80
CA VAL A 393 31.08 -12.93 -6.22
C VAL A 393 31.81 -14.03 -6.98
N LYS A 394 31.06 -14.85 -7.70
CA LYS A 394 31.56 -15.98 -8.49
C LYS A 394 31.40 -15.67 -9.97
N PHE A 395 32.45 -15.89 -10.74
CA PHE A 395 32.44 -15.86 -12.20
C PHE A 395 32.57 -17.30 -12.68
N GLY A 396 31.48 -17.91 -13.13
CA GLY A 396 31.48 -19.33 -13.50
C GLY A 396 32.37 -19.65 -14.69
N ARG A 397 32.60 -18.68 -15.59
CA ARG A 397 33.52 -18.78 -16.72
C ARG A 397 34.08 -17.41 -17.11
N THR A 398 35.37 -17.35 -17.44
CA THR A 398 35.97 -16.19 -18.10
C THR A 398 36.45 -16.59 -19.48
N VAL A 399 36.16 -15.81 -20.52
CA VAL A 399 36.58 -16.05 -21.90
C VAL A 399 37.32 -14.82 -22.41
N ILE A 400 38.44 -15.01 -23.12
CA ILE A 400 39.12 -13.95 -23.86
C ILE A 400 39.21 -14.37 -25.33
N ASP A 401 38.46 -13.66 -26.17
CA ASP A 401 38.46 -13.81 -27.62
C ASP A 401 39.28 -12.66 -28.25
N ARG A 402 40.03 -12.96 -29.31
CA ARG A 402 40.64 -11.93 -30.17
C ARG A 402 39.78 -11.73 -31.40
N VAL A 403 39.24 -10.53 -31.57
CA VAL A 403 38.36 -10.17 -32.68
C VAL A 403 39.12 -9.36 -33.72
N LYS A 404 39.06 -9.76 -34.98
CA LYS A 404 39.58 -9.00 -36.13
C LYS A 404 38.42 -8.36 -36.88
N LEU A 405 38.62 -7.12 -37.30
CA LEU A 405 37.66 -6.32 -38.06
C LEU A 405 38.14 -6.15 -39.50
N ASP A 406 37.23 -6.24 -40.46
CA ASP A 406 37.43 -5.73 -41.82
C ASP A 406 36.72 -4.39 -42.02
N ASP A 407 37.20 -3.57 -42.95
CA ASP A 407 36.53 -2.31 -43.31
C ASP A 407 35.81 -2.45 -44.65
N ARG A 408 34.55 -2.02 -44.71
CA ARG A 408 33.75 -1.98 -45.94
C ARG A 408 33.16 -0.58 -46.12
N LYS A 409 32.92 -0.18 -47.37
CA LYS A 409 32.12 1.02 -47.66
C LYS A 409 30.65 0.65 -47.74
N VAL A 410 29.83 1.22 -46.86
CA VAL A 410 28.37 1.14 -46.88
C VAL A 410 27.84 2.56 -47.05
N ASN A 411 27.05 2.81 -48.11
CA ASN A 411 26.51 4.13 -48.44
C ASN A 411 27.56 5.27 -48.41
N GLY A 412 28.75 5.00 -48.95
CA GLY A 412 29.89 5.94 -48.98
C GLY A 412 30.67 6.11 -47.68
N ARG A 413 30.14 5.65 -46.54
CA ARG A 413 30.80 5.67 -45.23
C ARG A 413 31.58 4.39 -44.98
N ARG A 414 32.66 4.48 -44.19
CA ARG A 414 33.49 3.34 -43.79
C ARG A 414 32.91 2.72 -42.53
N GLU A 415 32.52 1.45 -42.60
CA GLU A 415 32.01 0.68 -41.47
C GLU A 415 32.92 -0.54 -41.22
N TYR A 416 33.03 -0.95 -39.96
CA TYR A 416 33.87 -2.08 -39.54
C TYR A 416 33.00 -3.28 -39.15
N PHE A 417 33.32 -4.44 -39.70
CA PHE A 417 32.59 -5.69 -39.49
C PHE A 417 33.50 -6.76 -38.90
N GLU A 418 32.97 -7.59 -37.99
CA GLU A 418 33.69 -8.75 -37.46
C GLU A 418 34.03 -9.72 -38.60
N LYS A 419 35.33 -10.00 -38.77
CA LYS A 419 35.86 -10.87 -39.82
C LYS A 419 36.18 -12.26 -39.30
N ASP A 420 36.70 -12.33 -38.08
CA ASP A 420 37.31 -13.51 -37.48
C ASP A 420 37.39 -13.33 -35.97
N ARG A 421 37.04 -14.38 -35.23
CA ARG A 421 37.01 -14.45 -33.77
C ARG A 421 37.78 -15.68 -33.31
N ASP A 422 38.86 -15.42 -32.60
CA ASP A 422 39.91 -16.40 -32.33
C ASP A 422 40.12 -16.49 -30.82
N ARG A 423 39.50 -17.50 -30.19
CA ARG A 423 39.51 -17.71 -28.73
C ARG A 423 40.93 -17.94 -28.23
N LYS A 424 41.38 -17.06 -27.35
CA LYS A 424 42.73 -17.12 -26.77
C LYS A 424 42.74 -17.90 -25.47
N PHE A 425 41.78 -17.61 -24.60
CA PHE A 425 41.69 -18.23 -23.29
C PHE A 425 40.25 -18.50 -22.89
N SER A 426 40.05 -19.58 -22.14
CA SER A 426 38.84 -19.82 -21.35
C SER A 426 39.29 -20.30 -19.97
N THR A 427 38.68 -19.83 -18.89
CA THR A 427 38.92 -20.31 -17.54
C THR A 427 37.64 -20.82 -16.91
N GLY A 428 37.77 -21.74 -15.96
CA GLY A 428 36.70 -22.11 -15.04
C GLY A 428 36.43 -21.05 -13.96
N LEU A 429 35.70 -21.48 -12.94
CA LEU A 429 35.24 -20.70 -11.80
C LEU A 429 36.35 -19.85 -11.17
N THR A 430 36.11 -18.54 -11.07
CA THR A 430 36.92 -17.58 -10.30
C THR A 430 36.03 -16.95 -9.23
N GLU A 431 36.53 -16.69 -8.02
CA GLU A 431 35.74 -16.08 -6.94
C GLU A 431 36.44 -14.85 -6.34
N ILE A 432 35.69 -13.78 -6.09
CA ILE A 432 36.06 -12.70 -5.17
C ILE A 432 35.36 -12.98 -3.85
N ARG A 433 36.12 -13.03 -2.76
CA ARG A 433 35.64 -13.23 -1.39
C ARG A 433 35.96 -12.00 -0.56
N VAL A 434 34.93 -11.41 0.02
CA VAL A 434 35.00 -10.21 0.84
C VAL A 434 34.43 -10.50 2.23
N ALA A 435 35.04 -9.93 3.28
CA ALA A 435 34.53 -9.94 4.64
C ALA A 435 34.20 -11.35 5.21
N HIS A 436 35.10 -12.31 5.02
CA HIS A 436 34.94 -13.67 5.52
C HIS A 436 35.44 -13.81 6.97
N GLU A 437 36.54 -13.14 7.33
CA GLU A 437 37.08 -13.19 8.70
C GLU A 437 36.34 -12.22 9.62
N ARG A 438 36.19 -10.97 9.18
CA ARG A 438 35.45 -9.91 9.89
C ARG A 438 34.47 -9.18 8.95
N PRO A 439 33.33 -8.67 9.46
CA PRO A 439 32.38 -7.92 8.65
C PRO A 439 32.97 -6.59 8.17
N VAL A 440 32.52 -6.14 7.00
CA VAL A 440 32.80 -4.80 6.45
C VAL A 440 31.57 -3.91 6.59
N MET A 441 31.80 -2.62 6.85
CA MET A 441 30.71 -1.70 7.21
C MET A 441 30.27 -0.84 6.03
N LEU A 442 28.98 -0.93 5.68
CA LEU A 442 28.28 0.06 4.86
C LEU A 442 27.60 1.07 5.79
N GLU A 443 28.16 2.28 5.88
CA GLU A 443 27.54 3.42 6.58
C GLU A 443 26.76 4.28 5.57
N ILE A 444 25.50 4.56 5.88
CA ILE A 444 24.59 5.42 5.11
C ILE A 444 24.03 6.47 6.07
N VAL A 445 24.26 7.74 5.79
CA VAL A 445 23.70 8.87 6.53
C VAL A 445 22.69 9.58 5.65
N VAL A 446 21.43 9.61 6.08
CA VAL A 446 20.33 10.30 5.39
C VAL A 446 19.77 11.42 6.25
N ARG A 447 19.26 12.47 5.62
CA ARG A 447 18.40 13.47 6.28
C ARG A 447 16.97 13.29 5.76
N PRO A 448 16.08 12.69 6.57
CA PRO A 448 14.68 12.56 6.19
C PRO A 448 14.01 13.94 6.14
N THR A 449 13.18 14.16 5.10
CA THR A 449 12.42 15.40 4.89
C THR A 449 11.05 15.06 4.33
N ILE A 450 10.08 15.99 4.42
CA ILE A 450 8.78 15.85 3.75
C ILE A 450 8.75 16.79 2.54
N LYS A 451 8.38 16.25 1.39
CA LYS A 451 8.15 17.02 0.15
C LYS A 451 6.94 16.46 -0.58
N ASP A 452 6.03 17.33 -1.00
CA ASP A 452 4.82 16.97 -1.77
C ASP A 452 3.97 15.88 -1.06
N ARG A 453 3.82 15.99 0.27
CA ARG A 453 3.16 15.01 1.16
C ARG A 453 3.77 13.61 1.15
N ARG A 454 5.05 13.48 0.77
CA ARG A 454 5.82 12.22 0.79
C ARG A 454 7.10 12.36 1.61
N ALA A 455 7.52 11.27 2.26
CA ALA A 455 8.82 11.19 2.89
C ALA A 455 9.93 11.09 1.83
N ARG A 456 11.03 11.81 2.04
CA ARG A 456 12.24 11.79 1.21
C ARG A 456 13.47 11.59 2.07
N LEU A 457 14.38 10.73 1.64
CA LEU A 457 15.59 10.33 2.35
C LEU A 457 16.82 10.92 1.63
N SER A 458 17.10 12.20 1.86
CA SER A 458 18.24 12.85 1.21
C SER A 458 19.57 12.25 1.70
N LEU A 459 20.32 11.60 0.82
CA LEU A 459 21.65 11.07 1.14
C LEU A 459 22.60 12.23 1.50
N VAL A 460 23.10 12.22 2.74
CA VAL A 460 24.12 13.17 3.23
C VAL A 460 25.52 12.61 2.98
N LYS A 461 25.72 11.31 3.25
CA LYS A 461 26.97 10.60 3.05
C LYS A 461 26.72 9.10 2.92
N SER A 462 27.44 8.40 2.05
CA SER A 462 27.66 6.97 2.17
C SER A 462 29.16 6.67 2.26
N SER A 463 29.53 5.62 2.97
CA SER A 463 30.90 5.11 2.98
C SER A 463 30.91 3.60 3.18
N PHE A 464 31.78 2.94 2.41
CA PHE A 464 32.02 1.52 2.41
C PHE A 464 33.48 1.34 2.02
N SER A 465 34.23 0.55 2.79
CA SER A 465 35.68 0.34 2.63
C SER A 465 35.99 -1.10 3.00
N ILE A 466 36.93 -1.71 2.27
CA ILE A 466 37.36 -3.09 2.48
C ILE A 466 38.86 -3.08 2.81
N ASP A 467 39.24 -3.66 3.94
CA ASP A 467 40.66 -3.84 4.28
C ASP A 467 41.32 -4.83 3.31
N GLU A 468 42.64 -4.73 3.10
CA GLU A 468 43.35 -5.52 2.06
C GLU A 468 43.28 -7.03 2.30
N ASP A 469 43.39 -7.45 3.56
CA ASP A 469 43.24 -8.83 4.00
C ASP A 469 41.78 -9.34 3.92
N GLN A 470 40.80 -8.44 3.77
CA GLN A 470 39.39 -8.78 3.59
C GLN A 470 38.93 -8.73 2.13
N PHE A 471 39.83 -8.61 1.15
CA PHE A 471 39.53 -8.73 -0.29
C PHE A 471 40.39 -9.83 -0.94
N VAL A 472 39.87 -11.06 -0.98
CA VAL A 472 40.62 -12.24 -1.46
C VAL A 472 40.08 -12.69 -2.81
N VAL A 473 40.96 -12.75 -3.82
CA VAL A 473 40.64 -13.36 -5.12
C VAL A 473 41.11 -14.81 -5.15
N VAL A 474 40.17 -15.74 -5.26
CA VAL A 474 40.42 -17.15 -5.53
C VAL A 474 40.43 -17.36 -7.04
N GLY A 475 41.64 -17.46 -7.60
CA GLY A 475 41.85 -17.70 -9.02
C GLY A 475 41.29 -19.05 -9.51
N PRO A 476 41.09 -19.20 -10.82
CA PRO A 476 40.57 -20.45 -11.38
C PRO A 476 41.57 -21.58 -11.22
N ASN A 477 41.08 -22.81 -11.06
CA ASN A 477 41.95 -23.99 -11.05
C ASN A 477 42.81 -23.99 -12.33
N LYS A 478 44.14 -24.04 -12.18
CA LYS A 478 45.09 -23.92 -13.30
C LYS A 478 44.88 -25.00 -14.37
N SER A 479 44.37 -26.18 -14.01
CA SER A 479 44.00 -27.23 -14.98
C SER A 479 42.76 -26.92 -15.81
N ALA A 480 41.90 -26.01 -15.35
CA ALA A 480 40.70 -25.52 -16.05
C ALA A 480 40.95 -24.24 -16.87
N ILE A 481 42.22 -23.88 -17.12
CA ILE A 481 42.60 -22.78 -18.03
C ILE A 481 42.93 -23.37 -19.40
N GLU A 482 42.05 -23.18 -20.37
CA GLU A 482 42.29 -23.55 -21.76
C GLU A 482 43.09 -22.45 -22.47
N ALA A 483 44.21 -22.81 -23.09
CA ALA A 483 45.11 -21.88 -23.78
C ALA A 483 45.57 -22.41 -25.15
N SER A 484 45.65 -21.53 -26.16
CA SER A 484 46.00 -21.89 -27.55
C SER A 484 47.44 -21.48 -27.97
N GLY A 485 48.03 -22.24 -28.91
CA GLY A 485 49.37 -22.03 -29.49
C GLY A 485 50.52 -22.83 -28.84
N LEU A 486 51.77 -22.57 -29.25
CA LEU A 486 52.95 -23.39 -28.90
C LEU A 486 53.32 -23.43 -27.40
N PHE A 487 53.06 -22.37 -26.63
CA PHE A 487 53.55 -22.19 -25.26
C PHE A 487 52.43 -22.30 -24.21
N LYS A 488 51.58 -23.33 -24.28
CA LYS A 488 50.34 -23.42 -23.49
C LYS A 488 50.54 -23.25 -21.97
N GLY A 489 51.44 -24.01 -21.34
CA GLY A 489 51.67 -23.97 -19.89
C GLY A 489 52.18 -22.62 -19.36
N LEU A 490 53.12 -22.01 -20.08
CA LEU A 490 53.64 -20.67 -19.75
C LEU A 490 52.54 -19.60 -19.85
N LYS A 491 51.65 -19.72 -20.84
CA LYS A 491 50.47 -18.84 -20.97
C LYS A 491 49.43 -19.09 -19.88
N GLN A 492 49.19 -20.34 -19.48
CA GLN A 492 48.23 -20.68 -18.41
C GLN A 492 48.62 -20.02 -17.08
N ASN A 493 49.89 -20.10 -16.68
CA ASN A 493 50.37 -19.42 -15.47
C ASN A 493 50.20 -17.89 -15.59
N ARG A 494 50.66 -17.29 -16.69
CA ARG A 494 50.51 -15.84 -16.88
C ARG A 494 49.04 -15.40 -16.84
N VAL A 495 48.13 -16.13 -17.47
CA VAL A 495 46.69 -15.81 -17.46
C VAL A 495 46.09 -15.95 -16.06
N TYR A 496 46.50 -16.95 -15.28
CA TYR A 496 46.12 -17.06 -13.87
C TYR A 496 46.57 -15.83 -13.08
N ASP A 497 47.84 -15.45 -13.20
CA ASP A 497 48.42 -14.33 -12.46
C ASP A 497 47.78 -12.99 -12.86
N GLU A 498 47.54 -12.75 -14.16
CA GLU A 498 46.89 -11.54 -14.69
C GLU A 498 45.40 -11.45 -14.25
N ILE A 499 44.68 -12.57 -14.17
CA ILE A 499 43.29 -12.60 -13.64
C ILE A 499 43.28 -12.30 -12.14
N VAL A 500 44.13 -12.98 -11.36
CA VAL A 500 44.18 -12.80 -9.89
C VAL A 500 44.60 -11.37 -9.56
N ASN A 501 45.70 -10.88 -10.13
CA ASN A 501 46.19 -9.51 -9.90
C ASN A 501 45.20 -8.45 -10.42
N GLY A 502 44.65 -8.66 -11.62
CA GLY A 502 43.70 -7.74 -12.24
C GLY A 502 42.42 -7.57 -11.43
N LEU A 503 41.82 -8.66 -10.94
CA LEU A 503 40.66 -8.63 -10.04
C LEU A 503 41.01 -8.10 -8.64
N SER A 504 42.21 -8.40 -8.12
CA SER A 504 42.67 -7.88 -6.81
C SER A 504 42.80 -6.36 -6.83
N ALA A 505 43.27 -5.80 -7.95
CA ALA A 505 43.31 -4.36 -8.19
C ALA A 505 41.92 -3.71 -8.31
N GLN A 506 40.84 -4.48 -8.55
CA GLN A 506 39.47 -3.93 -8.64
C GLN A 506 38.78 -3.68 -7.27
N ARG A 507 39.46 -3.85 -6.12
CA ARG A 507 38.86 -3.56 -4.80
C ARG A 507 38.16 -2.19 -4.75
N GLY A 508 38.81 -1.12 -5.22
CA GLY A 508 38.23 0.22 -5.22
C GLY A 508 36.98 0.37 -6.10
N LEU A 509 36.94 -0.34 -7.24
CA LEU A 509 35.77 -0.40 -8.12
C LEU A 509 34.63 -1.19 -7.46
N PHE A 510 34.93 -2.29 -6.76
CA PHE A 510 33.93 -3.05 -6.00
C PHE A 510 33.29 -2.16 -4.92
N GLU A 511 34.10 -1.42 -4.16
CA GLU A 511 33.58 -0.49 -3.16
C GLU A 511 32.72 0.63 -3.77
N GLU A 512 33.14 1.19 -4.91
CA GLU A 512 32.37 2.18 -5.65
C GLU A 512 31.00 1.62 -6.06
N LYS A 513 30.96 0.41 -6.62
CA LYS A 513 29.72 -0.22 -7.07
C LYS A 513 28.77 -0.55 -5.91
N VAL A 514 29.27 -0.88 -4.72
CA VAL A 514 28.43 -1.00 -3.51
C VAL A 514 27.86 0.36 -3.09
N ARG A 515 28.64 1.45 -3.17
CA ARG A 515 28.16 2.81 -2.87
C ARG A 515 27.14 3.32 -3.90
N ASP A 516 27.28 2.96 -5.18
CA ASP A 516 26.34 3.31 -6.27
C ASP A 516 24.93 2.73 -6.09
N VAL A 517 24.79 1.64 -5.32
CA VAL A 517 23.49 1.02 -5.01
C VAL A 517 22.71 1.82 -3.96
N VAL A 518 23.37 2.62 -3.12
CA VAL A 518 22.73 3.34 -2.00
C VAL A 518 21.60 4.27 -2.46
N PRO A 519 21.73 5.13 -3.49
CA PRO A 519 20.62 5.96 -3.97
C PRO A 519 19.39 5.15 -4.40
N MET A 520 19.59 4.00 -5.07
CA MET A 520 18.51 3.11 -5.51
C MET A 520 17.77 2.48 -4.32
N LEU A 521 18.50 2.07 -3.28
CA LEU A 521 17.90 1.58 -2.04
C LEU A 521 17.05 2.66 -1.36
N LEU A 522 17.51 3.92 -1.35
CA LEU A 522 16.76 5.04 -0.78
C LEU A 522 15.49 5.34 -1.57
N GLU A 523 15.53 5.31 -2.92
CA GLU A 523 14.32 5.44 -3.75
C GLU A 523 13.29 4.33 -3.47
N GLU A 524 13.73 3.08 -3.25
CA GLU A 524 12.82 1.97 -2.89
C GLU A 524 12.26 2.13 -1.47
N MET A 525 13.07 2.61 -0.51
CA MET A 525 12.60 2.93 0.84
C MET A 525 11.58 4.07 0.83
N GLU A 526 11.81 5.13 0.05
CA GLU A 526 10.84 6.23 -0.14
C GLU A 526 9.52 5.71 -0.73
N ALA A 527 9.57 4.79 -1.71
CA ALA A 527 8.37 4.19 -2.29
C ALA A 527 7.57 3.34 -1.27
N LYS A 528 8.26 2.66 -0.34
CA LYS A 528 7.62 1.92 0.77
C LYS A 528 7.08 2.84 1.89
N LEU A 529 7.53 4.10 1.94
CA LEU A 529 7.03 5.14 2.84
C LEU A 529 5.91 6.00 2.21
N ASP A 530 5.40 5.64 1.02
CA ASP A 530 4.26 6.31 0.39
C ASP A 530 2.94 5.68 0.88
N PHE A 531 2.33 6.28 1.91
CA PHE A 531 1.13 5.77 2.60
C PHE A 531 -0.18 5.91 1.77
N ALA A 532 -0.09 5.77 0.45
CA ALA A 532 -1.06 6.28 -0.52
C ALA A 532 -2.41 5.54 -0.57
N ASP A 533 -2.57 4.38 0.08
CA ASP A 533 -3.88 3.80 0.36
C ASP A 533 -3.93 3.25 1.79
N SER A 534 -4.84 3.81 2.58
CA SER A 534 -5.10 3.43 3.98
C SER A 534 -6.59 3.23 4.21
N SER A 535 -7.35 2.97 3.13
CA SER A 535 -8.81 2.86 3.19
C SER A 535 -9.27 1.71 4.09
N ASP A 536 -8.60 0.55 4.03
CA ASP A 536 -8.97 -0.64 4.81
C ASP A 536 -8.71 -0.48 6.30
N LEU A 537 -7.59 0.16 6.67
CA LEU A 537 -7.37 0.62 8.03
C LEU A 537 -8.57 1.48 8.49
N PHE A 538 -8.93 2.51 7.70
CA PHE A 538 -10.01 3.43 8.06
C PHE A 538 -11.41 2.80 8.12
N ARG A 539 -11.69 1.77 7.32
CA ARG A 539 -12.95 1.01 7.39
C ARG A 539 -13.16 0.38 8.75
N SER A 540 -12.10 -0.18 9.33
CA SER A 540 -12.18 -0.71 10.71
C SER A 540 -12.39 0.41 11.74
N LEU A 541 -12.06 1.67 11.43
CA LEU A 541 -12.06 2.82 12.34
C LEU A 541 -13.42 3.49 12.51
N TRP A 542 -14.34 3.29 11.56
CA TRP A 542 -15.50 4.15 11.44
C TRP A 542 -16.59 3.82 12.47
N PRO A 543 -16.89 4.72 13.43
CA PRO A 543 -17.75 4.40 14.57
C PRO A 543 -19.26 4.43 14.25
N LEU A 544 -19.64 4.77 13.01
CA LEU A 544 -21.04 5.04 12.66
C LEU A 544 -21.59 4.02 11.66
N PRO A 545 -22.85 3.56 11.83
CA PRO A 545 -23.53 2.64 10.92
C PRO A 545 -24.08 3.37 9.68
N VAL A 546 -23.29 4.29 9.11
CA VAL A 546 -23.62 5.07 7.90
C VAL A 546 -22.48 4.95 6.89
N PHE A 547 -22.56 5.66 5.77
CA PHE A 547 -21.49 5.72 4.76
C PHE A 547 -20.09 5.86 5.38
N GLN A 548 -19.15 5.00 4.97
CA GLN A 548 -17.77 5.01 5.45
C GLN A 548 -16.93 5.97 4.59
N PRO A 549 -16.31 7.02 5.17
CA PRO A 549 -15.36 7.88 4.46
C PRO A 549 -14.20 7.05 3.89
N ARG A 550 -13.86 7.26 2.61
CA ARG A 550 -12.62 6.74 2.02
C ARG A 550 -11.51 7.75 2.29
N VAL A 551 -10.38 7.31 2.83
CA VAL A 551 -9.28 8.19 3.21
C VAL A 551 -7.91 7.66 2.79
N ARG A 552 -6.96 8.58 2.62
CA ARG A 552 -5.53 8.31 2.39
C ARG A 552 -4.71 9.14 3.35
N ILE A 553 -3.93 8.52 4.23
CA ILE A 553 -3.02 9.24 5.13
C ILE A 553 -1.77 9.72 4.39
N TRP A 554 -1.06 10.70 4.94
CA TRP A 554 0.19 11.20 4.40
C TRP A 554 1.05 11.87 5.49
N PRO A 555 2.39 11.80 5.42
CA PRO A 555 3.26 12.50 6.34
C PRO A 555 3.20 14.01 6.08
N GLU A 556 2.90 14.77 7.13
CA GLU A 556 2.82 16.23 7.13
C GLU A 556 4.16 16.85 7.50
N ALA A 557 4.79 16.32 8.55
CA ALA A 557 6.11 16.73 9.01
C ALA A 557 6.85 15.55 9.64
N LEU A 558 8.18 15.60 9.66
CA LEU A 558 9.04 14.58 10.25
C LEU A 558 10.20 15.27 10.94
N THR A 559 10.52 14.86 12.16
CA THR A 559 11.72 15.28 12.90
C THR A 559 12.52 14.07 13.37
N VAL A 560 13.85 14.19 13.27
CA VAL A 560 14.81 13.24 13.84
C VAL A 560 15.51 13.96 14.98
N GLU A 561 15.43 13.39 16.18
CA GLU A 561 16.00 13.94 17.40
C GLU A 561 16.87 12.87 18.09
N LYS A 562 17.79 13.27 18.98
CA LYS A 562 18.62 12.33 19.75
C LYS A 562 17.84 11.28 20.56
N SER A 563 16.56 11.53 20.82
CA SER A 563 15.66 10.66 21.56
C SER A 563 14.93 9.65 20.67
N GLY A 564 14.96 9.82 19.34
CA GLY A 564 14.19 9.03 18.37
C GLY A 564 13.56 9.87 17.25
N ILE A 565 12.71 9.23 16.44
CA ILE A 565 12.07 9.80 15.25
C ILE A 565 10.59 10.11 15.54
N SER A 566 10.10 11.25 15.06
CA SER A 566 8.69 11.66 15.15
C SER A 566 8.13 12.01 13.76
N VAL A 567 6.90 11.62 13.49
CA VAL A 567 6.16 11.90 12.24
C VAL A 567 4.78 12.43 12.59
N ALA A 568 4.44 13.63 12.13
CA ALA A 568 3.08 14.15 12.12
C ALA A 568 2.39 13.73 10.83
N ILE A 569 1.12 13.34 10.92
CA ILE A 569 0.37 12.67 9.86
C ILE A 569 -0.94 13.43 9.60
N GLY A 570 -1.12 13.83 8.36
CA GLY A 570 -2.38 14.33 7.83
C GLY A 570 -3.15 13.24 7.09
N MET A 571 -4.34 13.56 6.61
CA MET A 571 -5.13 12.70 5.74
C MET A 571 -5.84 13.45 4.63
N THR A 572 -6.23 12.72 3.60
CA THR A 572 -7.10 13.15 2.52
C THR A 572 -8.38 12.34 2.57
N VAL A 573 -9.52 13.00 2.50
CA VAL A 573 -10.85 12.39 2.49
C VAL A 573 -11.41 12.50 1.07
N ALA A 574 -11.97 11.41 0.53
CA ALA A 574 -12.67 11.45 -0.75
C ALA A 574 -14.14 11.88 -0.61
N ALA A 575 -14.69 12.46 -1.68
CA ALA A 575 -16.12 12.76 -1.77
C ALA A 575 -16.94 11.46 -1.73
N ALA A 576 -18.09 11.49 -1.04
CA ALA A 576 -19.05 10.39 -1.05
C ALA A 576 -19.67 10.16 -2.44
N ASP A 577 -19.77 11.25 -3.21
CA ASP A 577 -20.15 11.29 -4.62
C ASP A 577 -19.05 12.01 -5.42
N PRO A 578 -18.24 11.29 -6.21
CA PRO A 578 -17.16 11.89 -7.00
C PRO A 578 -17.60 12.97 -7.99
N GLU A 579 -18.82 12.89 -8.52
CA GLU A 579 -19.33 13.87 -9.50
C GLU A 579 -19.72 15.20 -8.86
N LYS A 580 -20.05 15.16 -7.55
CA LYS A 580 -20.39 16.35 -6.75
C LYS A 580 -19.19 16.90 -5.96
N ALA A 581 -17.98 16.40 -6.20
CA ALA A 581 -16.79 16.87 -5.52
C ALA A 581 -16.42 18.33 -5.91
N PRO A 582 -15.93 19.16 -4.97
CA PRO A 582 -15.49 20.51 -5.28
C PRO A 582 -14.21 20.49 -6.12
N ARG A 583 -14.06 21.43 -7.07
CA ARG A 583 -12.86 21.56 -7.93
C ARG A 583 -11.54 21.75 -7.16
N LYS A 584 -11.61 22.22 -5.91
CA LYS A 584 -10.48 22.29 -4.98
C LYS A 584 -10.90 21.66 -3.65
N PRO A 585 -10.12 20.73 -3.08
CA PRO A 585 -10.40 20.17 -1.76
C PRO A 585 -10.28 21.25 -0.68
N ARG A 586 -11.00 21.09 0.43
CA ARG A 586 -10.86 21.95 1.62
C ARG A 586 -9.57 21.61 2.36
N GLU A 587 -8.76 22.60 2.70
CA GLU A 587 -7.63 22.42 3.63
C GLU A 587 -8.10 22.70 5.06
N LEU A 588 -7.93 21.73 5.95
CA LEU A 588 -8.34 21.75 7.35
C LEU A 588 -7.14 21.38 8.24
N THR A 589 -7.10 21.87 9.47
CA THR A 589 -6.04 21.53 10.44
C THR A 589 -6.66 21.32 11.81
N LEU A 590 -6.49 20.12 12.38
CA LEU A 590 -7.00 19.77 13.70
C LEU A 590 -6.05 20.24 14.80
N VAL A 591 -4.74 19.98 14.61
CA VAL A 591 -3.68 20.37 15.55
C VAL A 591 -2.58 21.07 14.77
N LYS A 592 -2.49 22.38 14.93
CA LYS A 592 -1.46 23.20 14.29
C LYS A 592 -0.09 22.86 14.89
N ASP A 593 0.92 22.67 14.05
CA ASP A 593 2.30 22.37 14.47
C ASP A 593 2.40 21.14 15.39
N LEU A 594 1.64 20.09 15.06
CA LEU A 594 1.58 18.84 15.83
C LEU A 594 2.98 18.24 16.09
N ILE A 595 3.89 18.34 15.11
CA ILE A 595 5.24 17.75 15.18
C ILE A 595 6.04 18.20 16.41
N ASN A 596 5.88 19.46 16.84
CA ASN A 596 6.56 20.03 18.01
C ASN A 596 5.83 19.73 19.33
N GLN A 597 4.62 19.17 19.28
CA GLN A 597 3.80 18.79 20.45
C GLN A 597 3.92 17.29 20.78
N ILE A 598 4.58 16.49 19.93
CA ILE A 598 4.76 15.05 20.14
C ILE A 598 5.66 14.81 21.37
N PRO A 599 5.19 14.08 22.40
CA PRO A 599 6.00 13.76 23.57
C PRO A 599 7.24 12.93 23.23
N ARG A 600 8.40 13.31 23.77
CA ARG A 600 9.67 12.61 23.59
C ARG A 600 9.78 11.39 24.51
N THR A 601 9.28 10.25 24.04
CA THR A 601 9.42 8.93 24.70
C THR A 601 10.60 8.13 24.14
N GLY A 602 11.12 7.18 24.94
CA GLY A 602 12.01 6.09 24.49
C GLY A 602 11.26 4.90 23.87
N ASN A 603 9.99 4.71 24.27
CA ASN A 603 9.03 3.78 23.67
C ASN A 603 8.51 4.25 22.31
N MET A 604 7.80 3.37 21.62
CA MET A 604 6.97 3.74 20.47
C MET A 604 5.61 4.26 20.97
N ARG A 605 5.23 5.46 20.56
CA ARG A 605 3.92 6.04 20.88
C ARG A 605 3.24 6.48 19.61
N ILE A 606 1.95 6.25 19.50
CA ILE A 606 1.17 6.63 18.34
C ILE A 606 -0.08 7.34 18.85
N GLY A 607 -0.39 8.52 18.29
CA GLY A 607 -1.48 9.35 18.75
C GLY A 607 -2.37 9.83 17.63
N PHE A 608 -3.59 10.22 17.98
CA PHE A 608 -4.64 10.63 17.06
C PHE A 608 -5.48 11.75 17.67
N ALA A 609 -6.02 12.63 16.82
CA ALA A 609 -6.86 13.74 17.23
C ALA A 609 -8.34 13.28 17.30
N PRO A 610 -8.98 13.20 18.48
CA PRO A 610 -10.41 12.85 18.57
C PRO A 610 -11.31 13.87 17.86
N ALA A 611 -10.85 15.12 17.75
CA ALA A 611 -11.48 16.18 16.96
C ALA A 611 -11.66 15.80 15.47
N LEU A 612 -10.97 14.77 14.96
CA LEU A 612 -11.12 14.25 13.59
C LEU A 612 -12.56 13.80 13.25
N LEU A 613 -13.32 13.32 14.23
CA LEU A 613 -14.71 12.91 13.99
C LEU A 613 -15.59 14.08 13.52
N GLN A 614 -15.26 15.31 13.92
CA GLN A 614 -16.03 16.49 13.59
C GLN A 614 -16.02 16.82 12.07
N PRO A 615 -14.88 17.07 11.40
CA PRO A 615 -14.88 17.33 9.96
C PRO A 615 -15.33 16.11 9.14
N LEU A 616 -15.03 14.88 9.57
CA LEU A 616 -15.47 13.68 8.85
C LEU A 616 -17.00 13.54 8.88
N THR A 617 -17.63 13.73 10.04
CA THR A 617 -19.10 13.72 10.13
C THR A 617 -19.73 14.89 9.37
N SER A 618 -19.17 16.11 9.45
CA SER A 618 -19.63 17.25 8.64
C SER A 618 -19.66 16.94 7.15
N LEU A 619 -18.61 16.32 6.59
CA LEU A 619 -18.56 15.97 5.16
C LEU A 619 -19.66 14.96 4.76
N LEU A 620 -20.02 14.02 5.64
CA LEU A 620 -21.13 13.09 5.38
C LEU A 620 -22.51 13.74 5.51
N ILE A 621 -22.67 14.69 6.43
CA ILE A 621 -23.90 15.47 6.60
C ILE A 621 -24.13 16.33 5.37
N GLU A 622 -23.10 17.07 4.92
CA GLU A 622 -23.15 17.94 3.73
C GLU A 622 -23.43 17.15 2.44
N SER A 623 -22.88 15.95 2.29
CA SER A 623 -23.17 15.07 1.15
C SER A 623 -24.48 14.28 1.29
N GLY A 624 -25.20 14.45 2.40
CA GLY A 624 -26.51 13.85 2.65
C GLY A 624 -26.50 12.34 2.96
N VAL A 625 -25.31 11.73 3.08
CA VAL A 625 -25.14 10.28 3.30
C VAL A 625 -24.98 9.88 4.77
N ALA A 626 -24.97 10.84 5.70
CA ALA A 626 -24.98 10.58 7.14
C ALA A 626 -26.37 10.13 7.65
N ARG A 627 -26.95 9.11 7.01
CA ARG A 627 -28.26 8.55 7.34
C ARG A 627 -28.28 7.02 7.20
N VAL A 628 -29.19 6.37 7.92
CA VAL A 628 -29.44 4.93 7.86
C VAL A 628 -30.92 4.65 8.13
N ASP A 629 -31.55 3.70 7.42
CA ASP A 629 -32.87 3.20 7.84
C ASP A 629 -32.69 2.44 9.15
N VAL A 630 -33.45 2.83 10.16
CA VAL A 630 -33.38 2.24 11.50
C VAL A 630 -33.56 0.72 11.47
N ARG A 631 -34.32 0.20 10.50
CA ARG A 631 -34.58 -1.23 10.37
C ARG A 631 -33.37 -2.02 9.85
N ASP A 632 -32.44 -1.34 9.19
CA ASP A 632 -31.18 -1.92 8.69
C ASP A 632 -30.09 -1.96 9.79
N THR A 633 -30.39 -1.48 11.00
CA THR A 633 -29.45 -1.55 12.13
C THR A 633 -29.35 -2.97 12.70
N PRO A 634 -28.15 -3.40 13.16
CA PRO A 634 -27.94 -4.76 13.66
C PRO A 634 -28.55 -5.00 15.05
N GLU A 635 -28.70 -3.97 15.86
CA GLU A 635 -29.24 -4.07 17.23
C GLU A 635 -30.78 -4.07 17.20
N GLU A 636 -31.40 -5.06 17.85
CA GLU A 636 -32.84 -5.31 17.81
C GLU A 636 -33.71 -4.19 18.41
N LEU A 637 -33.29 -3.62 19.55
CA LEU A 637 -34.02 -2.52 20.21
C LEU A 637 -33.85 -1.21 19.44
N VAL A 638 -32.75 -1.03 18.71
CA VAL A 638 -32.62 0.06 17.74
C VAL A 638 -33.58 -0.18 16.56
N ARG A 639 -33.58 -1.38 15.97
CA ARG A 639 -34.50 -1.79 14.89
C ARG A 639 -35.97 -1.57 15.26
N GLU A 640 -36.35 -1.88 16.49
CA GLU A 640 -37.70 -1.68 17.01
C GLU A 640 -38.17 -0.22 16.95
N LEU A 641 -37.28 0.78 17.06
CA LEU A 641 -37.65 2.20 16.94
C LEU A 641 -38.28 2.52 15.56
N GLY A 642 -37.94 1.73 14.53
CA GLY A 642 -38.53 1.82 13.19
C GLY A 642 -39.80 0.98 12.97
N SER A 643 -40.25 0.23 13.98
CA SER A 643 -41.42 -0.66 13.85
C SER A 643 -42.74 0.10 14.00
N ARG A 644 -43.73 -0.21 13.15
CA ARG A 644 -45.04 0.48 13.17
C ARG A 644 -45.75 0.35 14.53
N SER A 645 -45.61 -0.79 15.22
CA SER A 645 -46.20 -1.04 16.55
C SER A 645 -45.56 -0.22 17.69
N ARG A 646 -44.29 0.18 17.57
CA ARG A 646 -43.63 1.14 18.47
C ARG A 646 -43.97 2.58 18.07
N LEU A 647 -43.89 2.89 16.78
CA LEU A 647 -44.16 4.22 16.24
C LEU A 647 -45.58 4.71 16.50
N VAL A 648 -46.61 3.86 16.43
CA VAL A 648 -48.00 4.25 16.77
C VAL A 648 -48.12 4.77 18.22
N LYS A 649 -47.26 4.32 19.14
CA LYS A 649 -47.26 4.81 20.54
C LYS A 649 -46.60 6.19 20.68
N VAL A 650 -45.85 6.61 19.66
CA VAL A 650 -45.05 7.84 19.58
C VAL A 650 -45.71 8.88 18.68
N ILE A 651 -46.33 8.45 17.59
CA ILE A 651 -47.12 9.20 16.61
C ILE A 651 -48.48 8.51 16.45
N PRO A 652 -49.48 8.80 17.31
CA PRO A 652 -50.78 8.12 17.27
C PRO A 652 -51.50 8.21 15.91
N ALA A 653 -51.28 9.26 15.12
CA ALA A 653 -51.79 9.41 13.76
C ALA A 653 -51.50 8.22 12.83
N LEU A 654 -50.40 7.46 13.06
CA LEU A 654 -50.06 6.27 12.28
C LEU A 654 -51.07 5.11 12.45
N ALA A 655 -51.91 5.14 13.48
CA ALA A 655 -52.99 4.17 13.67
C ALA A 655 -54.16 4.39 12.70
N ALA A 656 -54.40 5.64 12.28
CA ALA A 656 -55.48 6.01 11.37
C ALA A 656 -55.11 5.80 9.88
N LEU A 657 -53.82 5.63 9.56
CA LEU A 657 -53.38 5.33 8.21
C LEU A 657 -53.66 3.86 7.82
N PRO A 658 -53.95 3.55 6.55
CA PRO A 658 -54.14 2.18 6.08
C PRO A 658 -53.01 1.22 6.49
N ALA A 659 -53.34 -0.06 6.71
CA ALA A 659 -52.35 -1.09 7.00
C ALA A 659 -51.34 -1.30 5.84
N THR A 660 -51.76 -0.99 4.61
CA THR A 660 -50.93 -1.02 3.39
C THR A 660 -49.94 0.13 3.28
N THR A 661 -50.06 1.18 4.11
CA THR A 661 -49.13 2.32 4.10
C THR A 661 -47.75 1.87 4.59
N ASP A 662 -46.78 1.93 3.69
CA ASP A 662 -45.37 1.76 4.00
C ASP A 662 -44.91 2.89 4.93
N VAL A 663 -44.12 2.54 5.95
CA VAL A 663 -43.43 3.50 6.83
C VAL A 663 -41.93 3.31 6.69
N ARG A 664 -41.19 4.43 6.59
CA ARG A 664 -39.73 4.50 6.60
C ARG A 664 -39.28 5.37 7.75
N THR A 665 -38.22 4.92 8.41
CA THR A 665 -37.61 5.60 9.55
C THR A 665 -36.13 5.71 9.32
N GLU A 666 -35.63 6.93 9.12
CA GLU A 666 -34.20 7.17 8.96
C GLU A 666 -33.65 7.84 10.23
N LEU A 667 -32.56 7.31 10.78
CA LEU A 667 -31.71 8.10 11.68
C LEU A 667 -30.76 8.92 10.82
N VAL A 668 -30.90 10.24 10.91
CA VAL A 668 -30.13 11.24 10.15
C VAL A 668 -29.27 12.04 11.11
N LEU A 669 -27.96 12.04 10.91
CA LEU A 669 -27.08 12.95 11.65
C LEU A 669 -27.25 14.36 11.06
N THR A 670 -27.58 15.34 11.90
CA THR A 670 -27.82 16.73 11.48
C THR A 670 -26.74 17.69 11.98
N ARG A 671 -25.92 17.27 12.94
CA ARG A 671 -24.74 17.99 13.44
C ARG A 671 -23.57 17.05 13.69
N SER A 672 -22.36 17.55 13.48
CA SER A 672 -21.12 16.81 13.64
C SER A 672 -20.92 16.26 15.06
N ILE A 673 -20.37 15.05 15.16
CA ILE A 673 -20.08 14.37 16.43
C ILE A 673 -18.75 14.85 17.00
N ALA A 674 -18.65 14.94 18.33
CA ALA A 674 -17.44 15.31 19.04
C ALA A 674 -17.10 14.31 20.16
N VAL A 675 -15.80 14.11 20.38
CA VAL A 675 -15.25 13.42 21.56
C VAL A 675 -14.40 14.41 22.33
N ILE A 676 -14.75 14.64 23.59
CA ILE A 676 -14.17 15.70 24.43
C ILE A 676 -13.57 15.03 25.68
N PRO A 677 -12.28 15.24 26.03
CA PRO A 677 -11.74 14.74 27.30
C PRO A 677 -12.50 15.32 28.49
N SER A 678 -12.62 14.58 29.59
CA SER A 678 -13.29 15.12 30.80
C SER A 678 -12.39 15.94 31.72
N ASP A 679 -11.07 15.83 31.56
CA ASP A 679 -10.08 16.30 32.53
C ASP A 679 -9.13 17.30 31.84
N ASP A 680 -9.04 18.53 32.37
CA ASP A 680 -8.22 19.63 31.82
C ASP A 680 -6.71 19.53 32.14
N SER A 681 -6.22 18.40 32.68
CA SER A 681 -4.84 18.28 33.17
C SER A 681 -3.88 17.75 32.09
N PRO A 682 -2.86 18.51 31.61
CA PRO A 682 -2.03 18.10 30.47
C PRO A 682 -1.00 16.98 30.73
N LEU A 683 -0.88 16.46 31.97
CA LEU A 683 0.36 15.84 32.45
C LEU A 683 0.23 14.49 33.19
N ALA A 684 -0.92 13.84 33.19
CA ALA A 684 -1.01 12.46 33.70
C ALA A 684 -2.09 11.63 33.01
N SER A 685 -1.68 10.54 32.34
CA SER A 685 -2.54 9.38 32.18
C SER A 685 -2.95 8.90 33.58
N ARG A 686 -4.25 8.98 33.88
CA ARG A 686 -4.85 8.31 35.05
C ARG A 686 -5.95 7.40 34.54
N ALA A 687 -5.62 6.12 34.39
CA ALA A 687 -6.60 5.09 34.12
C ALA A 687 -7.61 5.01 35.30
N PRO A 688 -8.93 4.89 35.04
CA PRO A 688 -9.58 4.91 33.72
C PRO A 688 -9.59 6.33 33.11
N MET A 689 -9.10 6.44 31.87
CA MET A 689 -9.33 7.64 31.05
C MET A 689 -10.81 7.88 30.89
N LYS A 690 -11.22 9.15 30.82
CA LYS A 690 -12.62 9.56 30.74
C LYS A 690 -12.83 10.56 29.61
N PHE A 691 -13.91 10.41 28.86
CA PHE A 691 -14.26 11.32 27.76
C PHE A 691 -15.77 11.35 27.51
N ARG A 692 -16.26 12.52 27.11
CA ARG A 692 -17.65 12.75 26.72
C ARG A 692 -17.81 12.52 25.23
N PHE A 693 -18.61 11.53 24.86
CA PHE A 693 -19.13 11.38 23.51
C PHE A 693 -20.35 12.31 23.37
N SER A 694 -20.35 13.20 22.37
CA SER A 694 -21.41 14.19 22.15
C SER A 694 -21.95 14.10 20.73
N VAL A 695 -23.26 13.86 20.63
CA VAL A 695 -24.05 13.90 19.39
C VAL A 695 -25.04 15.06 19.52
N PRO A 696 -24.66 16.27 19.10
CA PRO A 696 -25.45 17.50 19.35
C PRO A 696 -26.63 17.68 18.38
N GLY A 697 -26.87 16.72 17.48
CA GLY A 697 -27.97 16.74 16.51
C GLY A 697 -28.06 15.42 15.75
N LEU A 698 -28.97 14.56 16.19
CA LEU A 698 -29.43 13.35 15.52
C LEU A 698 -30.95 13.51 15.31
N GLU A 699 -31.51 13.00 14.22
CA GLU A 699 -32.93 13.13 13.91
C GLU A 699 -33.49 11.80 13.47
N LEU A 700 -34.54 11.30 14.14
CA LEU A 700 -35.36 10.21 13.60
C LEU A 700 -36.39 10.83 12.66
N ALA A 701 -36.16 10.75 11.35
CA ALA A 701 -37.10 11.18 10.33
C ALA A 701 -38.08 10.04 10.00
N VAL A 702 -39.39 10.29 10.17
CA VAL A 702 -40.46 9.33 9.85
C VAL A 702 -41.19 9.79 8.60
N SER A 703 -41.24 8.92 7.59
CA SER A 703 -41.92 9.17 6.31
C SER A 703 -42.87 8.03 5.96
N THR A 704 -43.91 8.32 5.19
CA THR A 704 -44.93 7.36 4.77
C THR A 704 -45.07 7.31 3.25
N ARG A 705 -45.65 6.23 2.75
CA ARG A 705 -46.03 6.06 1.34
C ARG A 705 -47.26 5.15 1.23
N GLU A 706 -48.23 5.54 0.41
CA GLU A 706 -49.55 4.89 0.38
C GLU A 706 -49.55 3.44 -0.11
N SER A 707 -48.65 3.10 -1.05
CA SER A 707 -48.41 1.74 -1.53
C SER A 707 -46.98 1.56 -2.03
N ARG A 708 -46.54 0.31 -2.27
CA ARG A 708 -45.19 0.03 -2.79
C ARG A 708 -44.91 0.60 -4.19
N GLU A 709 -45.96 0.82 -4.96
CA GLU A 709 -45.94 1.33 -6.35
C GLU A 709 -46.33 2.82 -6.42
N GLY A 710 -46.73 3.41 -5.28
CA GLY A 710 -47.13 4.81 -5.17
C GLY A 710 -45.96 5.81 -5.20
N PRO A 711 -46.28 7.12 -5.16
CA PRO A 711 -45.31 8.21 -5.34
C PRO A 711 -44.23 8.27 -4.24
N ASN A 712 -43.28 9.20 -4.41
CA ASN A 712 -42.17 9.44 -3.49
C ASN A 712 -42.61 9.53 -2.01
N TRP A 713 -41.74 9.03 -1.12
CA TRP A 713 -41.90 9.11 0.34
C TRP A 713 -42.27 10.51 0.81
N GLN A 714 -43.36 10.62 1.57
CA GLN A 714 -43.81 11.88 2.16
C GLN A 714 -43.35 11.97 3.62
N PRO A 715 -42.65 13.05 4.03
CA PRO A 715 -42.31 13.29 5.43
C PRO A 715 -43.57 13.45 6.29
N LEU A 716 -43.62 12.75 7.43
CA LEU A 716 -44.74 12.79 8.38
C LEU A 716 -44.37 13.59 9.63
N ALA A 717 -43.35 13.14 10.35
CA ALA A 717 -42.87 13.74 11.59
C ALA A 717 -41.38 13.43 11.77
N SER A 718 -40.73 14.16 12.67
CA SER A 718 -39.37 13.84 13.09
C SER A 718 -39.15 14.10 14.57
N PHE A 719 -38.17 13.39 15.15
CA PHE A 719 -37.75 13.56 16.53
C PHE A 719 -36.28 13.97 16.54
N ALA A 720 -36.03 15.23 16.87
CA ALA A 720 -34.69 15.74 17.09
C ALA A 720 -34.17 15.24 18.45
N VAL A 721 -32.98 14.63 18.44
CA VAL A 721 -32.32 14.03 19.59
C VAL A 721 -30.97 14.72 19.81
N THR A 722 -30.69 15.08 21.07
CA THR A 722 -29.32 15.36 21.51
C THR A 722 -28.90 14.30 22.51
N LEU A 723 -27.63 13.89 22.47
CA LEU A 723 -27.09 12.81 23.29
C LEU A 723 -25.68 13.18 23.77
N GLU A 724 -25.46 13.12 25.09
CA GLU A 724 -24.13 13.08 25.70
C GLU A 724 -23.95 11.83 26.55
N HIS A 725 -22.83 11.13 26.41
CA HIS A 725 -22.55 9.93 27.21
C HIS A 725 -21.09 9.95 27.71
N MET A 726 -20.87 9.60 28.98
CA MET A 726 -19.58 9.69 29.64
C MET A 726 -18.88 8.33 29.59
N ALA A 727 -18.01 8.17 28.60
CA ALA A 727 -17.24 6.96 28.33
C ALA A 727 -15.95 6.93 29.15
N THR A 728 -15.44 5.71 29.36
CA THR A 728 -14.21 5.41 30.09
C THR A 728 -13.40 4.37 29.35
N MET A 729 -12.07 4.46 29.42
CA MET A 729 -11.14 3.48 28.84
C MET A 729 -9.98 3.19 29.81
N GLN A 730 -9.68 1.92 30.02
CA GLN A 730 -8.70 1.44 31.01
C GLN A 730 -7.88 0.28 30.48
N LEU A 731 -6.55 0.36 30.61
CA LEU A 731 -5.67 -0.80 30.44
C LEU A 731 -5.78 -1.71 31.66
N LEU A 732 -6.21 -2.96 31.43
CA LEU A 732 -6.27 -3.98 32.46
C LEU A 732 -4.88 -4.61 32.67
N PRO A 733 -4.61 -5.16 33.86
CA PRO A 733 -3.48 -6.06 34.07
C PRO A 733 -3.48 -7.21 33.05
N PRO A 734 -2.30 -7.67 32.61
CA PRO A 734 -2.20 -8.75 31.64
C PRO A 734 -2.71 -10.06 32.24
N GLU A 735 -3.49 -10.82 31.48
CA GLU A 735 -3.98 -12.14 31.89
C GLU A 735 -3.50 -13.17 30.87
N LYS A 736 -2.83 -14.24 31.33
CA LYS A 736 -2.19 -15.27 30.48
C LYS A 736 -1.21 -14.72 29.41
N GLY A 737 -0.69 -13.51 29.63
CA GLY A 737 0.21 -12.82 28.70
C GLY A 737 -0.49 -11.81 27.78
N GLU A 738 -1.81 -11.88 27.64
CA GLU A 738 -2.58 -10.96 26.79
C GLU A 738 -2.84 -9.62 27.51
N ARG A 739 -2.58 -8.51 26.81
CA ARG A 739 -3.00 -7.17 27.23
C ARG A 739 -4.46 -6.98 26.84
N ARG A 740 -5.25 -6.33 27.69
CA ARG A 740 -6.67 -6.05 27.40
C ARG A 740 -7.05 -4.63 27.78
N LEU A 741 -7.87 -4.01 26.95
CA LEU A 741 -8.49 -2.72 27.23
C LEU A 741 -9.94 -2.92 27.62
N LYS A 742 -10.34 -2.34 28.75
CA LYS A 742 -11.73 -2.21 29.13
C LYS A 742 -12.25 -0.84 28.70
N VAL A 743 -13.37 -0.82 28.01
CA VAL A 743 -14.18 0.37 27.74
C VAL A 743 -15.55 0.19 28.41
N GLY A 744 -16.11 1.27 28.96
CA GLY A 744 -17.46 1.28 29.53
C GLY A 744 -17.96 2.69 29.81
N PHE A 745 -19.23 2.87 30.17
CA PHE A 745 -19.81 4.16 30.50
C PHE A 745 -19.97 4.31 32.00
N ALA A 746 -19.39 5.38 32.56
CA ALA A 746 -19.39 5.60 34.02
C ALA A 746 -20.70 6.21 34.55
N ALA A 747 -21.59 6.66 33.67
CA ALA A 747 -22.85 7.28 34.04
C ALA A 747 -23.88 7.12 32.90
N PRO A 748 -25.19 7.08 33.21
CA PRO A 748 -26.25 7.10 32.19
C PRO A 748 -26.11 8.25 31.18
N PRO A 749 -26.64 8.07 29.96
CA PRO A 749 -26.63 9.11 28.94
C PRO A 749 -27.53 10.29 29.35
N LYS A 750 -27.14 11.51 28.96
CA LYS A 750 -28.05 12.66 28.92
C LYS A 750 -28.65 12.71 27.52
N ILE A 751 -29.96 12.52 27.44
CA ILE A 751 -30.72 12.55 26.17
C ILE A 751 -31.74 13.67 26.26
N THR A 752 -31.93 14.41 25.17
CA THR A 752 -33.12 15.25 24.98
C THR A 752 -33.81 14.85 23.69
N VAL A 753 -35.14 14.98 23.66
CA VAL A 753 -35.99 14.68 22.51
C VAL A 753 -36.91 15.88 22.27
N VAL A 754 -37.11 16.26 21.01
CA VAL A 754 -38.12 17.23 20.57
C VAL A 754 -38.78 16.73 19.30
N GLY A 755 -40.07 16.37 19.38
CA GLY A 755 -40.91 15.97 18.26
C GLY A 755 -41.38 17.16 17.44
N ARG A 756 -41.47 16.99 16.12
CA ARG A 756 -41.95 17.99 15.16
C ARG A 756 -42.76 17.33 14.06
N TRP A 757 -43.85 17.98 13.65
CA TRP A 757 -44.58 17.62 12.44
C TRP A 757 -43.86 18.15 11.19
N ALA A 758 -43.89 17.38 10.10
CA ALA A 758 -43.42 17.88 8.82
C ALA A 758 -44.36 18.97 8.27
N LYS A 759 -43.80 19.90 7.48
CA LYS A 759 -44.53 21.05 6.96
C LYS A 759 -45.61 20.58 5.97
N GLY A 760 -46.86 21.00 6.20
CA GLY A 760 -48.01 20.68 5.34
C GLY A 760 -48.76 19.39 5.70
N VAL A 761 -48.32 18.64 6.72
CA VAL A 761 -49.00 17.41 7.14
C VAL A 761 -50.36 17.71 7.78
N SER A 762 -51.41 17.14 7.20
CA SER A 762 -52.78 17.13 7.74
C SER A 762 -53.09 15.74 8.31
N VAL A 763 -53.34 15.67 9.61
CA VAL A 763 -53.70 14.45 10.35
C VAL A 763 -54.72 14.79 11.42
N ALA A 764 -55.61 13.84 11.74
CA ALA A 764 -56.67 14.03 12.73
C ALA A 764 -56.14 14.18 14.17
N ASP A 765 -55.11 13.41 14.52
CA ASP A 765 -54.40 13.51 15.79
C ASP A 765 -53.02 14.15 15.57
N ARG A 766 -52.77 15.29 16.22
CA ARG A 766 -51.49 16.03 16.13
C ARG A 766 -50.63 15.87 17.39
N SER A 767 -50.94 14.92 18.27
CA SER A 767 -50.08 14.55 19.39
C SER A 767 -48.78 13.88 18.90
N LEU A 768 -47.67 14.23 19.56
CA LEU A 768 -46.39 13.53 19.48
C LEU A 768 -45.97 13.23 20.92
N HIS A 769 -45.61 11.98 21.20
CA HIS A 769 -45.28 11.54 22.55
C HIS A 769 -43.76 11.48 22.77
N ASP A 770 -43.14 12.66 22.88
CA ASP A 770 -41.70 12.84 23.06
C ASP A 770 -41.14 12.02 24.24
N ASP A 771 -41.84 11.98 25.38
CA ASP A 771 -41.47 11.17 26.54
C ASP A 771 -41.48 9.66 26.28
N VAL A 772 -42.40 9.19 25.42
CA VAL A 772 -42.49 7.78 25.02
C VAL A 772 -41.31 7.46 24.10
N PHE A 773 -40.99 8.36 23.15
CA PHE A 773 -39.83 8.19 22.29
C PHE A 773 -38.52 8.26 23.08
N HIS A 774 -38.37 9.20 24.01
CA HIS A 774 -37.21 9.32 24.90
C HIS A 774 -36.93 8.01 25.65
N ARG A 775 -37.95 7.39 26.26
CA ARG A 775 -37.77 6.09 26.95
C ARG A 775 -37.42 4.95 26.01
N GLN A 776 -37.96 4.93 24.79
CA GLN A 776 -37.61 3.93 23.79
C GLN A 776 -36.16 4.13 23.30
N PHE A 777 -35.77 5.37 22.99
CA PHE A 777 -34.44 5.72 22.51
C PHE A 777 -33.36 5.53 23.59
N ASP A 778 -33.59 5.92 24.84
CA ASP A 778 -32.67 5.64 25.96
C ASP A 778 -32.43 4.14 26.14
N ARG A 779 -33.50 3.33 26.09
CA ARG A 779 -33.36 1.86 26.15
C ARG A 779 -32.58 1.30 24.97
N ALA A 780 -32.87 1.75 23.75
CA ALA A 780 -32.17 1.32 22.54
C ALA A 780 -30.69 1.75 22.54
N TRP A 781 -30.40 3.00 22.93
CA TRP A 781 -29.05 3.51 23.06
C TRP A 781 -28.27 2.79 24.15
N ARG A 782 -28.86 2.48 25.31
CA ARG A 782 -28.18 1.68 26.36
C ARG A 782 -27.94 0.23 25.95
N ALA A 783 -28.86 -0.39 25.21
CA ALA A 783 -28.65 -1.73 24.68
C ALA A 783 -27.54 -1.76 23.62
N PHE A 784 -27.53 -0.77 22.72
CA PHE A 784 -26.44 -0.55 21.78
C PHE A 784 -25.13 -0.26 22.52
N ALA A 785 -25.12 0.63 23.50
CA ALA A 785 -23.92 0.96 24.29
C ALA A 785 -23.37 -0.23 25.05
N GLY A 786 -24.21 -0.92 25.83
CA GLY A 786 -23.82 -2.07 26.66
C GLY A 786 -23.35 -3.29 25.86
N LYS A 787 -23.75 -3.42 24.59
CA LYS A 787 -23.26 -4.49 23.71
C LYS A 787 -22.05 -4.05 22.86
N ALA A 788 -22.12 -2.86 22.24
CA ALA A 788 -21.19 -2.43 21.20
C ALA A 788 -20.01 -1.62 21.73
N LEU A 789 -20.24 -0.85 22.78
CA LEU A 789 -19.33 0.19 23.28
C LEU A 789 -18.73 -0.18 24.65
N GLU A 790 -19.42 -0.97 25.47
CA GLU A 790 -18.90 -1.57 26.71
C GLU A 790 -18.25 -2.92 26.41
N ALA A 791 -16.93 -3.02 26.60
CA ALA A 791 -16.20 -4.21 26.22
C ALA A 791 -14.89 -4.38 26.99
N THR A 792 -14.41 -5.61 27.05
CA THR A 792 -13.00 -5.90 27.34
C THR A 792 -12.43 -6.58 26.10
N VAL A 793 -11.42 -5.98 25.48
CA VAL A 793 -10.88 -6.50 24.21
C VAL A 793 -9.36 -6.63 24.27
N ALA A 794 -8.87 -7.76 23.75
CA ALA A 794 -7.45 -8.06 23.69
C ALA A 794 -6.71 -7.15 22.70
N VAL A 795 -5.53 -6.71 23.11
CA VAL A 795 -4.56 -5.99 22.29
C VAL A 795 -3.33 -6.90 22.18
N SER A 796 -2.98 -7.35 20.97
CA SER A 796 -1.71 -8.02 20.78
C SER A 796 -0.57 -7.01 20.69
N ASP A 797 0.60 -7.48 21.03
CA ASP A 797 1.85 -6.75 20.89
C ASP A 797 2.09 -6.34 19.42
N PHE A 798 2.75 -5.19 19.22
CA PHE A 798 3.32 -4.84 17.93
C PHE A 798 4.48 -5.79 17.62
N GLN A 799 4.49 -6.37 16.42
CA GLN A 799 5.51 -7.33 15.97
C GLN A 799 6.33 -6.74 14.82
N PHE A 800 7.67 -6.84 14.93
CA PHE A 800 8.61 -6.56 13.84
C PHE A 800 9.77 -7.56 13.88
N GLY A 801 9.87 -8.44 12.87
CA GLY A 801 10.79 -9.57 12.92
C GLY A 801 10.52 -10.43 14.15
N ASP A 802 11.55 -10.66 14.97
CA ASP A 802 11.45 -11.38 16.25
C ASP A 802 11.16 -10.46 17.46
N VAL A 803 10.92 -9.16 17.24
CA VAL A 803 10.68 -8.17 18.32
C VAL A 803 9.19 -7.97 18.57
N SER A 804 8.78 -8.28 19.81
CA SER A 804 7.45 -8.04 20.38
C SER A 804 7.47 -6.79 21.28
N LEU A 805 6.65 -5.79 20.96
CA LEU A 805 6.45 -4.59 21.76
C LEU A 805 5.02 -4.61 22.36
N PRO A 806 4.83 -5.06 23.60
CA PRO A 806 3.52 -5.04 24.25
C PRO A 806 2.95 -3.63 24.45
N LEU A 807 1.62 -3.55 24.46
CA LEU A 807 0.90 -2.34 24.89
C LEU A 807 1.28 -2.02 26.34
N PHE A 808 1.85 -0.84 26.53
CA PHE A 808 2.45 -0.35 27.76
C PHE A 808 1.56 0.67 28.48
N ASP A 809 1.05 1.67 27.76
CA ASP A 809 0.17 2.72 28.31
C ASP A 809 -0.85 3.21 27.25
N ILE A 810 -1.91 3.85 27.72
CA ILE A 810 -2.90 4.59 26.93
C ILE A 810 -3.20 5.91 27.64
N GLY A 811 -3.30 7.03 26.92
CA GLY A 811 -3.39 8.33 27.59
C GLY A 811 -3.88 9.49 26.73
N TRP A 812 -3.95 10.65 27.38
CA TRP A 812 -4.13 11.94 26.72
C TRP A 812 -2.81 12.72 26.76
N ALA A 813 -2.41 13.22 25.60
CA ALA A 813 -1.43 14.29 25.44
C ALA A 813 -2.15 15.42 24.71
N SER A 814 -3.00 16.14 25.47
CA SER A 814 -4.02 17.05 24.93
C SER A 814 -3.45 17.99 23.86
N PRO A 815 -4.09 18.10 22.67
CA PRO A 815 -5.43 17.60 22.32
C PRO A 815 -5.49 16.14 21.83
N MET A 816 -4.38 15.40 21.82
CA MET A 816 -4.29 14.05 21.26
C MET A 816 -4.64 12.97 22.29
N MET A 817 -5.31 11.91 21.85
CA MET A 817 -5.23 10.62 22.54
C MET A 817 -4.02 9.85 22.01
N TYR A 818 -3.44 8.97 22.83
CA TYR A 818 -2.32 8.13 22.43
C TYR A 818 -2.41 6.72 23.00
N VAL A 819 -1.67 5.82 22.34
CA VAL A 819 -1.36 4.47 22.80
C VAL A 819 0.16 4.29 22.70
N GLU A 820 0.75 3.57 23.64
CA GLU A 820 2.19 3.43 23.77
C GLU A 820 2.58 1.96 23.88
N PHE A 821 3.54 1.56 23.06
CA PHE A 821 4.12 0.21 23.01
C PHE A 821 5.58 0.30 23.40
N GLY A 822 5.98 -0.49 24.39
CA GLY A 822 7.34 -0.51 24.91
C GLY A 822 7.95 -1.90 24.83
N LEU A 823 9.26 -1.99 25.03
CA LEU A 823 9.88 -3.30 25.23
C LEU A 823 9.33 -3.94 26.51
N ALA A 824 9.01 -5.24 26.45
CA ALA A 824 8.69 -6.01 27.65
C ALA A 824 9.85 -5.86 28.65
N SER A 825 9.57 -5.30 29.83
CA SER A 825 10.64 -4.98 30.76
C SER A 825 11.40 -6.24 31.15
N ARG A 826 12.74 -6.19 31.03
CA ARG A 826 13.61 -7.18 31.68
C ARG A 826 13.29 -7.13 33.18
N THR A 827 12.54 -8.12 33.66
CA THR A 827 12.41 -8.40 35.10
C THR A 827 13.83 -8.45 35.68
N LYS A 828 14.02 -7.84 36.86
CA LYS A 828 15.32 -7.40 37.44
C LYS A 828 16.28 -8.55 37.82
N ALA A 829 16.63 -9.43 36.87
CA ALA A 829 17.40 -10.65 37.07
C ALA A 829 18.54 -10.84 36.05
N ALA A 830 18.73 -9.91 35.10
CA ALA A 830 19.77 -9.98 34.06
C ALA A 830 20.82 -8.85 34.16
N SER A 831 21.04 -8.27 35.34
CA SER A 831 22.11 -7.28 35.62
C SER A 831 23.48 -7.92 35.93
N ARG A 832 23.72 -9.15 35.44
CA ARG A 832 25.04 -9.79 35.36
C ARG A 832 25.20 -10.43 33.98
N LYS A 833 26.35 -10.17 33.34
CA LYS A 833 26.75 -10.59 31.98
C LYS A 833 26.07 -9.88 30.79
N VAL A 834 26.27 -8.57 30.71
CA VAL A 834 26.75 -7.98 29.45
C VAL A 834 28.06 -7.29 29.78
N GLY A 835 29.18 -7.89 29.36
CA GLY A 835 30.49 -7.24 29.48
C GLY A 835 30.59 -6.10 28.46
N GLN A 836 31.29 -5.02 28.83
CA GLN A 836 31.63 -3.97 27.88
C GLN A 836 32.55 -4.53 26.79
N ALA A 837 32.00 -4.78 25.59
CA ALA A 837 32.78 -4.80 24.36
C ALA A 837 32.89 -3.34 23.87
N GLY A 838 33.71 -2.54 24.56
CA GLY A 838 34.06 -1.21 24.09
C GLY A 838 34.97 -1.30 22.88
N PHE A 839 34.74 -0.45 21.88
CA PHE A 839 35.69 -0.23 20.79
C PHE A 839 36.96 0.44 21.33
N GLU A 840 37.95 -0.34 21.76
CA GLU A 840 39.32 0.17 21.90
C GLU A 840 40.03 0.12 20.54
N ARG A 841 40.63 1.25 20.15
CA ARG A 841 41.50 1.33 18.97
C ARG A 841 42.81 0.60 19.26
N PRO A 842 43.34 -0.25 18.36
CA PRO A 842 44.70 -0.74 18.47
C PRO A 842 45.68 0.42 18.25
N VAL A 843 46.43 0.78 19.29
CA VAL A 843 47.67 1.56 19.13
C VAL A 843 48.80 0.57 18.85
N PRO A 844 49.60 0.73 17.78
CA PRO A 844 50.70 -0.18 17.49
C PRO A 844 51.76 -0.13 18.60
N LYS A 845 52.14 -1.28 19.16
CA LYS A 845 53.31 -1.38 20.04
C LYS A 845 54.58 -1.38 19.19
N ALA A 846 55.46 -0.42 19.43
CA ALA A 846 56.83 -0.46 18.94
C ALA A 846 57.64 -1.56 19.66
N SER A 847 58.65 -2.08 18.98
CA SER A 847 59.53 -3.16 19.44
C SER A 847 60.56 -2.72 20.49
N ASP A 848 61.05 -3.71 21.24
CA ASP A 848 62.03 -3.59 22.33
C ASP A 848 63.34 -2.84 21.99
N SER A 849 63.79 -1.99 22.92
CA SER A 849 65.21 -1.86 23.27
C SER A 849 65.44 -1.04 24.55
N GLY A 850 66.29 -1.54 25.47
CA GLY A 850 67.14 -0.66 26.30
C GLY A 850 66.76 -0.42 27.76
N ARG A 851 67.29 -1.28 28.64
CA ARG A 851 67.69 -1.07 30.06
C ARG A 851 67.46 0.31 30.72
N SER A 852 66.92 0.27 31.95
CA SER A 852 67.47 0.82 33.22
C SER A 852 66.45 1.54 34.14
N ARG A 853 66.68 1.41 35.45
CA ARG A 853 65.99 2.02 36.60
C ARG A 853 67.00 2.96 37.31
N PRO A 854 66.63 3.79 38.30
CA PRO A 854 65.39 4.55 38.52
C PRO A 854 65.68 6.00 39.04
N ALA A 855 64.63 6.74 39.43
CA ALA A 855 64.54 7.68 40.60
C ALA A 855 63.96 9.08 40.31
N GLY A 856 63.34 9.68 41.34
CA GLY A 856 63.55 11.12 41.63
C GLY A 856 62.50 12.16 41.18
N SER A 857 61.40 12.26 41.92
CA SER A 857 60.96 13.48 42.66
C SER A 857 60.83 14.90 42.05
N VAL A 858 59.94 15.67 42.70
CA VAL A 858 59.82 17.15 42.81
C VAL A 858 58.94 17.89 41.78
N ALA A 859 58.11 18.81 42.32
CA ALA A 859 57.35 19.87 41.62
C ALA A 859 58.28 21.11 41.41
N PRO A 860 57.90 22.41 41.39
CA PRO A 860 56.60 23.08 41.59
C PRO A 860 56.24 24.18 40.53
N ALA A 861 55.08 24.85 40.72
CA ALA A 861 54.75 26.30 40.62
C ALA A 861 55.34 27.20 39.46
N GLU A 862 54.84 28.40 39.08
CA GLU A 862 53.84 29.34 39.62
C GLU A 862 53.51 30.49 38.61
N PHE A 863 52.60 31.43 38.98
CA PHE A 863 52.37 32.81 38.41
C PHE A 863 51.81 32.96 36.96
N SER A 864 51.07 34.04 36.57
CA SER A 864 50.17 35.00 37.28
C SER A 864 49.44 36.01 36.35
N ARG A 865 48.45 36.74 36.93
CA ARG A 865 47.96 38.14 36.62
C ARG A 865 47.02 38.35 35.40
N ARG A 866 46.10 39.36 35.34
CA ARG A 866 45.26 40.12 36.34
C ARG A 866 44.25 41.08 35.61
N ARG A 867 43.23 41.62 36.33
CA ARG A 867 42.26 42.72 35.99
C ARG A 867 41.04 42.33 35.11
N GLY A 868 39.82 42.88 35.27
CA GLY A 868 39.27 43.88 36.22
C GLY A 868 37.72 43.99 36.19
N LEU A 869 37.13 44.76 37.13
CA LEU A 869 35.68 44.99 37.43
C LEU A 869 35.37 46.53 37.36
N PRO A 870 34.15 47.09 37.65
CA PRO A 870 32.74 46.60 37.63
C PRO A 870 31.75 47.61 36.95
N GLY A 871 30.42 47.37 37.00
CA GLY A 871 29.35 48.34 36.66
C GLY A 871 28.01 48.05 37.38
N THR A 872 27.19 49.07 37.70
CA THR A 872 26.19 49.01 38.80
C THR A 872 24.74 49.47 38.49
N ARG A 873 23.77 48.79 39.15
CA ARG A 873 22.47 49.24 39.73
C ARG A 873 21.50 50.23 39.01
N SER A 874 20.22 49.83 38.90
CA SER A 874 19.01 50.61 39.35
C SER A 874 17.73 49.72 39.31
N ARG A 875 17.12 49.30 40.45
CA ARG A 875 15.92 49.85 41.16
C ARG A 875 14.61 49.96 40.31
N LYS A 876 13.58 49.11 40.57
CA LYS A 876 12.43 49.26 41.51
C LYS A 876 11.45 50.40 41.15
N THR A 877 10.16 50.17 40.89
CA THR A 877 9.01 50.04 41.86
C THR A 877 7.68 49.72 41.11
N ARG A 878 6.50 49.31 41.68
CA ARG A 878 6.04 48.68 42.96
C ARG A 878 4.49 48.50 42.92
N ARG A 879 3.92 47.62 43.79
CA ARG A 879 2.48 47.40 44.16
C ARG A 879 1.69 46.49 43.20
N SER A 880 0.79 45.59 43.64
CA SER A 880 0.32 45.10 44.98
C SER A 880 -0.37 43.72 44.76
N ARG A 881 -0.73 42.84 45.74
CA ARG A 881 -1.17 43.03 47.14
C ARG A 881 -1.11 41.71 47.97
N GLU A 882 -1.11 41.87 49.30
CA GLU A 882 -1.40 40.99 50.47
C GLU A 882 -1.90 39.52 50.25
N GLU A 883 -1.27 38.51 50.86
CA GLU A 883 -1.58 37.83 52.17
C GLU A 883 -2.66 36.71 52.05
N ARG A 884 -2.74 35.64 52.86
CA ARG A 884 -2.06 35.27 54.13
C ARG A 884 -1.99 33.73 54.29
N ARG A 885 -1.05 33.25 55.11
CA ARG A 885 -0.96 31.89 55.72
C ARG A 885 -1.86 31.82 56.99
N PRO A 886 -2.09 30.68 57.69
CA PRO A 886 -1.26 29.45 57.84
C PRO A 886 -1.40 28.40 56.74
#